data_AF-A0A8H6A1L9-F1
#
_entry.id   AF-A0A8H6A1L9-F1
#
_cell.length_a   1.000
_cell.length_b   1.000
_cell.length_c   1.000
_cell.angle_alpha   90.00
_cell.angle_beta   90.00
_cell.angle_gamma   90.00
#
_symmetry.space_group_name_H-M   'P 1'
#
loop_
_entity.id
_entity.type
_entity.pdbx_description
1 polymer ?
#
loop_
_entity_poly.entity_id
_entity_poly.type
_entity_poly.pdbx_seq_one_letter_code
_entity_poly.pdbx_strand_id
1 'polypeptide(L)'
;MSPQTADPSWPPGTVQIEGFPRNDQETEIILQPAPSHDPNDPLNWPLWRKHLNFGLVCYYVIMVFAILDVATVTWGPLNVELGFSFELLNDSYAAGCGSLCVGGVILIPFALKYGRRPVYVLSIIAQIGFSVWFAKTQTVADLMLTSILSNAVGALAEVLVQMTIADVYFVHQRGLMNSIYVWFMTLGTTLSPLAGGYIVTSQGWRWVWWWMVILTGVGFIAFVFLYEETKFSTPTLQGVPHIVSRAETKQPSKHEGKCSQTEPRTEVGITLKDTEAQKPYITNWIDSSIPKKTFWQKLALWSISPGSFSSMARHSFEPFVLLFTTPAIFFMSLLYGAMTAAVTVPVTTLSSYMTMAPYNFNASQIGLMGLPPCIGTSLAVLISGRLSDSFVLYMAKRNRGIYEPEMRLWVAVAFIPFVPAGLFMFGIGLNNGSPWPLVAVGLGVATFGTIPANSVALTYLTDAYTDVIAGSLVGVTFIRNLISTIFVFALSPWIANVGLAYVYVTFGLILTPHSLTTNHERATTYIRAAAASGAHLAILPEFHLADFHPTHDPSIRNRCTDYKTYLSAYSALAKELNINIVPGTLAELHTDSLTGTQKLLNVAYFISSTGEILHRYEKKNIWIPEREFVDRGDTGRHIAFNTPLGKVGLLICWDLAFPEAFRELVMQGARMVIVPAYWKLSDAGAAGMGRNPESEKVFVDAAVVNRAFENTCAVVFCNVGGARQEGFAGCSQVAVPFLGCVGRVEGPEEGMKIVEVDMGVLDEAEGVYRVREDLAREDWHYGYCR
;
A
#
# COMPACT_ATOMS: atom_id res chain seq x y z
N MET A 1 32.45 -23.41 7.41
CA MET A 1 31.03 -23.13 7.07
C MET A 1 31.04 -21.82 6.32
N SER A 2 30.35 -21.77 5.18
CA SER A 2 30.22 -20.62 4.29
C SER A 2 29.77 -19.36 5.03
N PRO A 3 30.00 -18.14 4.49
CA PRO A 3 29.20 -16.99 4.90
C PRO A 3 27.74 -17.43 4.83
N GLN A 4 26.96 -17.15 5.88
CA GLN A 4 25.52 -17.46 5.91
C GLN A 4 24.85 -16.69 4.77
N THR A 5 24.85 -17.28 3.59
CA THR A 5 23.95 -16.94 2.51
C THR A 5 22.56 -17.12 3.08
N ALA A 6 21.74 -16.07 2.99
CA ALA A 6 20.33 -16.11 3.34
C ALA A 6 19.74 -17.45 2.92
N ASP A 7 19.02 -18.11 3.82
CA ASP A 7 18.32 -19.34 3.49
C ASP A 7 17.44 -19.03 2.25
N PRO A 8 17.58 -19.73 1.13
CA PRO A 8 16.80 -19.44 -0.08
C PRO A 8 15.29 -19.59 0.12
N SER A 9 14.85 -20.12 1.27
CA SER A 9 13.44 -20.14 1.69
C SER A 9 12.94 -18.82 2.30
N TRP A 10 13.83 -17.88 2.65
CA TRP A 10 13.43 -16.62 3.30
C TRP A 10 12.94 -15.58 2.30
N PRO A 11 11.94 -14.75 2.69
CA PRO A 11 11.50 -13.62 1.88
C PRO A 11 12.66 -12.66 1.54
N PRO A 12 12.63 -11.98 0.39
CA PRO A 12 13.67 -11.02 -0.02
C PRO A 12 13.99 -9.98 1.06
N GLY A 13 15.28 -9.81 1.38
CA GLY A 13 15.78 -8.88 2.40
C GLY A 13 15.66 -9.35 3.85
N THR A 14 15.14 -10.55 4.11
CA THR A 14 15.12 -11.13 5.45
C THR A 14 16.55 -11.46 5.88
N VAL A 15 16.99 -10.90 7.01
CA VAL A 15 18.33 -11.14 7.55
C VAL A 15 18.31 -11.40 9.04
N GLN A 16 19.28 -12.19 9.52
CA GLN A 16 19.48 -12.38 10.95
C GLN A 16 20.29 -11.20 11.50
N ILE A 17 19.71 -10.46 12.45
CA ILE A 17 20.34 -9.25 13.06
C ILE A 17 20.83 -9.54 14.49
N GLU A 18 20.27 -10.53 15.19
CA GLU A 18 20.76 -10.93 16.52
C GLU A 18 21.31 -12.37 16.50
N GLY A 19 22.51 -12.55 17.07
CA GLY A 19 23.09 -13.86 17.33
C GLY A 19 22.45 -14.56 18.54
N PHE A 20 22.46 -15.90 18.57
CA PHE A 20 21.98 -16.64 19.73
C PHE A 20 22.88 -16.37 20.96
N PRO A 21 22.32 -16.07 22.15
CA PRO A 21 23.11 -15.86 23.35
C PRO A 21 23.86 -17.15 23.70
N ARG A 22 25.18 -17.07 23.78
CA ARG A 22 26.03 -18.11 24.36
C ARG A 22 26.72 -17.51 25.58
N ASN A 23 26.31 -17.98 26.76
CA ASN A 23 26.81 -17.61 28.10
C ASN A 23 26.68 -16.12 28.47
N ASP A 24 25.58 -15.72 29.11
CA ASP A 24 25.40 -14.49 29.93
C ASP A 24 25.99 -13.14 29.42
N GLN A 25 26.40 -13.06 28.16
CA GLN A 25 26.86 -11.83 27.50
C GLN A 25 25.74 -11.25 26.63
N GLU A 26 25.69 -9.92 26.56
CA GLU A 26 24.72 -9.18 25.75
C GLU A 26 24.69 -9.71 24.30
N THR A 27 23.49 -9.82 23.74
CA THR A 27 23.26 -10.22 22.34
C THR A 27 23.96 -9.25 21.39
N GLU A 28 24.99 -9.72 20.69
CA GLU A 28 25.77 -8.94 19.73
C GLU A 28 24.98 -8.75 18.41
N ILE A 29 24.92 -7.52 17.91
CA ILE A 29 24.23 -7.16 16.66
C ILE A 29 25.10 -7.60 15.47
N ILE A 30 24.55 -8.47 14.62
CA ILE A 30 25.19 -8.92 13.38
C ILE A 30 25.06 -7.81 12.32
N LEU A 31 26.19 -7.31 11.82
CA LEU A 31 26.25 -6.27 10.80
C LEU A 31 25.85 -6.84 9.42
N GLN A 32 24.82 -6.24 8.81
CA GLN A 32 24.33 -6.59 7.47
C GLN A 32 24.26 -5.33 6.58
N PRO A 33 24.78 -5.36 5.34
CA PRO A 33 25.61 -6.42 4.77
C PRO A 33 26.93 -6.59 5.53
N ALA A 34 27.51 -7.80 5.49
CA ALA A 34 28.79 -8.09 6.12
C ALA A 34 29.89 -7.20 5.48
N PRO A 35 30.60 -6.38 6.27
CA PRO A 35 31.65 -5.51 5.74
C PRO A 35 32.76 -6.35 5.11
N SER A 36 33.32 -5.91 3.97
CA SER A 36 34.46 -6.61 3.39
C SER A 36 35.73 -6.38 4.22
N HIS A 37 36.75 -7.23 4.04
CA HIS A 37 38.05 -7.05 4.69
C HIS A 37 38.89 -5.91 4.06
N ASP A 38 38.41 -5.28 2.97
CA ASP A 38 39.10 -4.18 2.30
C ASP A 38 38.96 -2.86 3.11
N PRO A 39 40.07 -2.20 3.49
CA PRO A 39 40.02 -0.92 4.20
C PRO A 39 39.42 0.24 3.38
N ASN A 40 39.23 0.07 2.07
CA ASN A 40 38.65 1.08 1.17
C ASN A 40 37.13 0.95 1.02
N ASP A 41 36.52 -0.11 1.54
CA ASP A 41 35.07 -0.30 1.60
C ASP A 41 34.39 0.85 2.38
N PRO A 42 33.41 1.57 1.80
CA PRO A 42 32.65 2.61 2.48
C PRO A 42 31.97 2.16 3.77
N LEU A 43 31.61 0.88 3.89
CA LEU A 43 31.04 0.31 5.11
C LEU A 43 32.02 0.37 6.28
N ASN A 44 33.33 0.29 6.01
CA ASN A 44 34.42 0.33 7.00
C ASN A 44 34.91 1.74 7.35
N TRP A 45 34.32 2.81 6.77
CA TRP A 45 34.77 4.17 7.05
C TRP A 45 34.49 4.59 8.51
N PRO A 46 35.38 5.39 9.12
CA PRO A 46 35.09 5.97 10.44
C PRO A 46 33.87 6.90 10.37
N LEU A 47 33.10 6.99 11.46
CA LEU A 47 31.82 7.71 11.51
C LEU A 47 31.92 9.16 11.01
N TRP A 48 32.98 9.90 11.37
CA TRP A 48 33.17 11.28 10.92
C TRP A 48 33.25 11.39 9.38
N ARG A 49 33.86 10.41 8.72
CA ARG A 49 34.01 10.35 7.25
C ARG A 49 32.69 9.98 6.57
N LYS A 50 31.92 9.08 7.19
CA LYS A 50 30.55 8.74 6.75
C LYS A 50 29.64 9.97 6.84
N HIS A 51 29.66 10.66 7.98
CA HIS A 51 28.83 11.84 8.22
C HIS A 51 29.26 13.05 7.37
N LEU A 52 30.55 13.24 7.10
CA LEU A 52 31.01 14.28 6.18
C LEU A 52 30.48 14.06 4.76
N ASN A 53 30.66 12.85 4.21
CA ASN A 53 30.12 12.52 2.88
C ASN A 53 28.60 12.67 2.85
N PHE A 54 27.90 12.08 3.83
CA PHE A 54 26.44 12.17 3.90
C PHE A 54 25.95 13.62 4.06
N GLY A 55 26.61 14.44 4.87
CA GLY A 55 26.27 15.85 5.04
C GLY A 55 26.40 16.68 3.75
N LEU A 56 27.41 16.39 2.92
CA LEU A 56 27.54 17.01 1.59
C LEU A 56 26.41 16.60 0.64
N VAL A 57 26.00 15.33 0.70
CA VAL A 57 24.84 14.87 -0.07
C VAL A 57 23.55 15.51 0.43
N CYS A 58 23.35 15.65 1.74
CA CYS A 58 22.21 16.37 2.30
C CYS A 58 22.20 17.84 1.85
N TYR A 59 23.36 18.51 1.82
CA TYR A 59 23.44 19.88 1.28
C TYR A 59 23.06 19.93 -0.20
N TYR A 60 23.55 19.00 -1.01
CA TYR A 60 23.16 18.87 -2.42
C TYR A 60 21.64 18.70 -2.57
N VAL A 61 21.02 17.84 -1.76
CA VAL A 61 19.56 17.64 -1.73
C VAL A 61 18.83 18.94 -1.42
N ILE A 62 19.19 19.63 -0.33
CA ILE A 62 18.56 20.91 0.03
C ILE A 62 18.59 21.88 -1.15
N MET A 63 19.77 22.04 -1.77
CA MET A 63 19.95 23.03 -2.84
C MET A 63 19.20 22.65 -4.12
N VAL A 64 19.19 21.37 -4.51
CA VAL A 64 18.45 20.92 -5.69
C VAL A 64 16.95 21.14 -5.48
N PHE A 65 16.38 20.65 -4.37
CA PHE A 65 14.97 20.83 -4.09
C PHE A 65 14.59 22.29 -3.87
N ALA A 66 15.50 23.10 -3.31
CA ALA A 66 15.31 24.55 -3.24
C ALA A 66 15.15 25.17 -4.63
N ILE A 67 15.98 24.78 -5.62
CA ILE A 67 15.88 25.27 -7.00
C ILE A 67 14.55 24.86 -7.65
N LEU A 68 14.11 23.61 -7.42
CA LEU A 68 12.89 23.09 -8.05
C LEU A 68 11.61 23.80 -7.55
N ASP A 69 11.53 24.14 -6.26
CA ASP A 69 10.29 24.65 -5.65
C ASP A 69 10.24 26.16 -5.42
N VAL A 70 11.38 26.86 -5.41
CA VAL A 70 11.41 28.32 -5.18
C VAL A 70 10.68 29.12 -6.26
N ALA A 71 10.45 28.53 -7.44
CA ALA A 71 9.72 29.17 -8.54
C ALA A 71 8.32 29.66 -8.11
N THR A 72 7.65 28.94 -7.21
CA THR A 72 6.26 29.20 -6.79
C THR A 72 6.05 30.62 -6.24
N VAL A 73 7.01 31.17 -5.47
CA VAL A 73 6.91 32.53 -4.91
C VAL A 73 7.24 33.63 -5.91
N THR A 74 7.79 33.27 -7.07
CA THR A 74 8.13 34.22 -8.14
C THR A 74 6.98 34.43 -9.12
N TRP A 75 5.94 33.60 -9.11
CA TRP A 75 4.84 33.61 -10.06
C TRP A 75 4.07 34.93 -10.11
N GLY A 76 3.74 35.52 -8.96
CA GLY A 76 3.07 36.83 -8.89
C GLY A 76 3.87 37.93 -9.61
N PRO A 77 5.14 38.18 -9.22
CA PRO A 77 6.00 39.13 -9.92
C PRO A 77 6.22 38.81 -11.41
N LEU A 78 6.37 37.53 -11.79
CA LEU A 78 6.50 37.10 -13.18
C LEU A 78 5.26 37.44 -14.01
N ASN A 79 4.07 37.27 -13.44
CA ASN A 79 2.81 37.66 -14.07
C ASN A 79 2.74 39.18 -14.30
N VAL A 80 3.15 39.99 -13.31
CA VAL A 80 3.13 41.45 -13.42
C VAL A 80 4.16 41.97 -14.43
N GLU A 81 5.37 41.42 -14.46
CA GLU A 81 6.46 41.94 -15.31
C GLU A 81 6.43 41.40 -16.74
N LEU A 82 6.22 40.09 -16.91
CA LEU A 82 6.29 39.41 -18.21
C LEU A 82 4.91 39.04 -18.78
N GLY A 83 3.82 39.26 -18.02
CA GLY A 83 2.46 39.01 -18.48
C GLY A 83 2.08 37.53 -18.58
N PHE A 84 2.84 36.61 -17.98
CA PHE A 84 2.55 35.17 -18.04
C PHE A 84 1.33 34.80 -17.21
N SER A 85 0.37 34.06 -17.79
CA SER A 85 -0.81 33.60 -17.05
C SER A 85 -0.43 32.58 -15.97
N PHE A 86 -1.22 32.52 -14.89
CA PHE A 86 -1.04 31.50 -13.85
C PHE A 86 -1.23 30.08 -14.37
N GLU A 87 -2.08 29.89 -15.40
CA GLU A 87 -2.24 28.61 -16.09
C GLU A 87 -0.92 28.18 -16.75
N LEU A 88 -0.26 29.08 -17.49
CA LEU A 88 1.02 28.79 -18.14
C LEU A 88 2.14 28.52 -17.12
N LEU A 89 2.15 29.28 -16.01
CA LEU A 89 3.11 29.05 -14.93
C LEU A 89 2.90 27.67 -14.28
N ASN A 90 1.65 27.29 -14.04
CA ASN A 90 1.29 25.95 -13.56
C ASN A 90 1.69 24.86 -14.56
N ASP A 91 1.44 25.07 -15.86
CA ASP A 91 1.84 24.12 -16.92
C ASP A 91 3.36 23.95 -16.99
N SER A 92 4.13 25.02 -16.79
CA SER A 92 5.60 24.93 -16.75
C SER A 92 6.11 24.11 -15.56
N TYR A 93 5.48 24.27 -14.39
CA TYR A 93 5.79 23.49 -13.20
C TYR A 93 5.38 22.01 -13.38
N ALA A 94 4.22 21.77 -13.99
CA ALA A 94 3.74 20.43 -14.30
C ALA A 94 4.63 19.71 -15.32
N ALA A 95 5.12 20.42 -16.35
CA ALA A 95 6.11 19.92 -17.29
C ALA A 95 7.46 19.61 -16.60
N GLY A 96 7.87 20.44 -15.64
CA GLY A 96 8.99 20.16 -14.74
C GLY A 96 8.80 18.85 -13.98
N CYS A 97 7.67 18.69 -13.27
CA CYS A 97 7.33 17.46 -12.55
C CYS A 97 7.33 16.23 -13.48
N GLY A 98 6.79 16.38 -14.70
CA GLY A 98 6.80 15.33 -15.72
C GLY A 98 8.22 14.96 -16.17
N SER A 99 9.15 15.91 -16.14
CA SER A 99 10.55 15.66 -16.45
C SER A 99 11.31 14.97 -15.32
N LEU A 100 10.98 15.23 -14.04
CA LEU A 100 11.51 14.48 -12.89
C LEU A 100 11.24 12.97 -13.02
N CYS A 101 10.10 12.60 -13.60
CA CYS A 101 9.70 11.23 -13.86
C CYS A 101 10.71 10.49 -14.77
N VAL A 102 11.16 11.14 -15.84
CA VAL A 102 12.02 10.52 -16.87
C VAL A 102 13.51 10.73 -16.57
N GLY A 103 13.86 11.80 -15.85
CA GLY A 103 15.24 12.17 -15.56
C GLY A 103 16.07 11.05 -14.91
N GLY A 104 15.51 10.39 -13.89
CA GLY A 104 16.16 9.27 -13.21
C GLY A 104 16.40 8.06 -14.13
N VAL A 105 15.44 7.77 -15.01
CA VAL A 105 15.51 6.64 -15.97
C VAL A 105 16.68 6.81 -16.95
N ILE A 106 16.95 8.05 -17.36
CA ILE A 106 18.00 8.38 -18.33
C ILE A 106 19.37 8.52 -17.63
N LEU A 107 19.42 9.19 -16.48
CA LEU A 107 20.69 9.63 -15.89
C LEU A 107 21.30 8.62 -14.89
N ILE A 108 20.52 7.77 -14.25
CA ILE A 108 21.03 6.79 -13.26
C ILE A 108 21.93 5.69 -13.86
N PRO A 109 21.72 5.18 -15.08
CA PRO A 109 22.67 4.26 -15.71
C PRO A 109 24.10 4.81 -15.82
N PHE A 110 24.26 6.14 -15.94
CA PHE A 110 25.57 6.77 -15.92
C PHE A 110 26.24 6.68 -14.54
N ALA A 111 25.46 6.77 -13.45
CA ALA A 111 25.97 6.58 -12.10
C ALA A 111 26.39 5.13 -11.83
N LEU A 112 25.63 4.17 -12.37
CA LEU A 112 25.97 2.76 -12.31
C LEU A 112 27.25 2.45 -13.08
N LYS A 113 27.45 3.06 -14.26
CA LYS A 113 28.63 2.82 -15.10
C LYS A 113 29.88 3.56 -14.62
N TYR A 114 29.77 4.87 -14.38
CA TYR A 114 30.92 5.76 -14.19
C TYR A 114 31.23 6.10 -12.73
N GLY A 115 30.33 5.80 -11.78
CA GLY A 115 30.48 6.17 -10.36
C GLY A 115 29.44 7.19 -9.92
N ARG A 116 29.28 7.37 -8.59
CA ARG A 116 28.30 8.31 -8.03
C ARG A 116 28.84 9.74 -8.09
N ARG A 117 30.13 9.93 -7.78
CA ARG A 117 30.78 11.25 -7.73
C ARG A 117 30.73 12.04 -9.05
N PRO A 118 31.05 11.49 -10.23
CA PRO A 118 31.01 12.28 -11.47
C PRO A 118 29.60 12.76 -11.78
N VAL A 119 28.58 11.96 -11.46
CA VAL A 119 27.18 12.32 -11.69
C VAL A 119 26.73 13.44 -10.77
N TYR A 120 27.11 13.42 -9.48
CA TYR A 120 26.87 14.57 -8.58
C TYR A 120 27.59 15.85 -9.03
N VAL A 121 28.87 15.76 -9.40
CA VAL A 121 29.65 16.95 -9.81
C VAL A 121 29.06 17.57 -11.07
N LEU A 122 28.72 16.75 -12.07
CA LEU A 122 28.11 17.22 -13.32
C LEU A 122 26.69 17.75 -13.10
N SER A 123 25.90 17.14 -12.21
CA SER A 123 24.56 17.63 -11.92
C SER A 123 24.60 18.99 -11.22
N ILE A 124 25.52 19.21 -10.28
CA ILE A 124 25.70 20.51 -9.62
C ILE A 124 26.05 21.61 -10.64
N ILE A 125 26.99 21.34 -11.56
CA ILE A 125 27.36 22.29 -12.61
C ILE A 125 26.15 22.62 -13.50
N ALA A 126 25.38 21.59 -13.90
CA ALA A 126 24.18 21.78 -14.69
C ALA A 126 23.14 22.64 -13.95
N GLN A 127 22.90 22.38 -12.66
CA GLN A 127 21.96 23.14 -11.85
C GLN A 127 22.37 24.61 -11.66
N ILE A 128 23.68 24.89 -11.53
CA ILE A 128 24.20 26.26 -11.55
C ILE A 128 23.89 26.92 -12.90
N GLY A 129 24.15 26.23 -14.02
CA GLY A 129 23.85 26.73 -15.36
C GLY A 129 22.36 27.04 -15.56
N PHE A 130 21.48 26.15 -15.13
CA PHE A 130 20.02 26.37 -15.21
C PHE A 130 19.56 27.50 -14.30
N SER A 131 20.13 27.66 -13.11
CA SER A 131 19.82 28.79 -12.22
C SER A 131 20.21 30.14 -12.83
N VAL A 132 21.35 30.21 -13.54
CA VAL A 132 21.72 31.41 -14.32
C VAL A 132 20.73 31.67 -15.45
N TRP A 133 20.23 30.63 -16.11
CA TRP A 133 19.22 30.77 -17.15
C TRP A 133 17.88 31.25 -16.59
N PHE A 134 17.41 30.68 -15.47
CA PHE A 134 16.20 31.14 -14.76
C PHE A 134 16.28 32.62 -14.38
N ALA A 135 17.44 33.09 -13.91
CA ALA A 135 17.64 34.51 -13.60
C ALA A 135 17.47 35.44 -14.81
N LYS A 136 17.66 34.91 -16.02
CA LYS A 136 17.62 35.63 -17.30
C LYS A 136 16.41 35.29 -18.15
N THR A 137 15.42 34.57 -17.63
CA THR A 137 14.19 34.21 -18.35
C THR A 137 13.45 35.44 -18.85
N GLN A 138 13.07 35.43 -20.12
CA GLN A 138 12.28 36.48 -20.77
C GLN A 138 11.12 35.91 -21.60
N THR A 139 11.27 34.70 -22.15
CA THR A 139 10.25 34.07 -22.98
C THR A 139 9.60 32.87 -22.30
N VAL A 140 8.41 32.50 -22.80
CA VAL A 140 7.72 31.27 -22.38
C VAL A 140 8.56 30.02 -22.66
N ALA A 141 9.28 30.01 -23.79
CA ALA A 141 10.17 28.91 -24.14
C ALA A 141 11.32 28.77 -23.15
N ASP A 142 11.92 29.89 -22.71
CA ASP A 142 12.95 29.88 -21.66
C ASP A 142 12.41 29.26 -20.37
N LEU A 143 11.22 29.68 -19.92
CA LEU A 143 10.59 29.17 -18.70
C LEU A 143 10.31 27.66 -18.80
N MET A 144 9.78 27.19 -19.93
CA MET A 144 9.46 25.78 -20.14
C MET A 144 10.72 24.92 -20.20
N LEU A 145 11.73 25.34 -20.97
CA LEU A 145 12.98 24.59 -21.13
C LEU A 145 13.80 24.52 -19.84
N THR A 146 13.93 25.65 -19.14
CA THR A 146 14.63 25.67 -17.84
C THR A 146 13.95 24.80 -16.81
N SER A 147 12.61 24.82 -16.75
CA SER A 147 11.81 23.94 -15.90
C SER A 147 12.05 22.46 -16.23
N ILE A 148 11.93 22.06 -17.50
CA ILE A 148 12.14 20.67 -17.94
C ILE A 148 13.57 20.21 -17.64
N LEU A 149 14.59 20.96 -18.06
CA LEU A 149 15.99 20.54 -17.95
C LEU A 149 16.48 20.50 -16.50
N SER A 150 16.12 21.49 -15.67
CA SER A 150 16.48 21.51 -14.26
C SER A 150 15.84 20.38 -13.47
N ASN A 151 14.57 20.06 -13.77
CA ASN A 151 13.85 18.95 -13.17
C ASN A 151 14.38 17.59 -13.64
N ALA A 152 14.70 17.41 -14.93
CA ALA A 152 15.32 16.18 -15.43
C ALA A 152 16.61 15.84 -14.67
N VAL A 153 17.47 16.83 -14.46
CA VAL A 153 18.72 16.66 -13.68
C VAL A 153 18.42 16.55 -12.18
N GLY A 154 17.39 17.25 -11.70
CA GLY A 154 16.92 17.21 -10.31
C GLY A 154 16.55 15.81 -9.82
N ALA A 155 16.06 14.94 -10.71
CA ALA A 155 15.72 13.55 -10.40
C ALA A 155 16.92 12.74 -9.83
N LEU A 156 18.15 13.16 -10.11
CA LEU A 156 19.35 12.55 -9.51
C LEU A 156 19.40 12.72 -7.99
N ALA A 157 18.86 13.82 -7.45
CA ALA A 157 18.81 14.04 -6.00
C ALA A 157 17.84 13.08 -5.28
N GLU A 158 16.95 12.42 -6.01
CA GLU A 158 15.97 11.48 -5.45
C GLU A 158 16.55 10.07 -5.34
N VAL A 159 17.24 9.63 -6.40
CA VAL A 159 17.71 8.24 -6.52
C VAL A 159 19.18 8.09 -6.08
N LEU A 160 20.07 9.00 -6.48
CA LEU A 160 21.51 8.83 -6.26
C LEU A 160 21.89 8.86 -4.78
N VAL A 161 21.13 9.62 -3.99
CA VAL A 161 21.31 9.78 -2.54
C VAL A 161 20.96 8.50 -1.81
N GLN A 162 19.85 7.88 -2.19
CA GLN A 162 19.40 6.60 -1.65
C GLN A 162 20.44 5.49 -1.92
N MET A 163 21.01 5.47 -3.13
CA MET A 163 22.13 4.57 -3.44
C MET A 163 23.36 4.84 -2.56
N THR A 164 23.65 6.12 -2.30
CA THR A 164 24.78 6.51 -1.44
C THR A 164 24.57 6.07 0.01
N ILE A 165 23.34 6.16 0.53
CA ILE A 165 22.98 5.65 1.87
C ILE A 165 23.18 4.13 1.94
N ALA A 166 22.72 3.41 0.92
CA ALA A 166 22.89 1.95 0.83
C ALA A 166 24.36 1.52 0.76
N ASP A 167 25.21 2.29 0.07
CA ASP A 167 26.65 2.05 -0.07
C ASP A 167 27.42 2.25 1.27
N VAL A 168 26.96 3.12 2.18
CA VAL A 168 27.74 3.59 3.35
C VAL A 168 27.22 3.07 4.70
N TYR A 169 25.92 2.80 4.83
CA TYR A 169 25.27 2.46 6.10
C TYR A 169 24.67 1.05 6.12
N PHE A 170 24.76 0.41 7.29
CA PHE A 170 24.20 -0.92 7.58
C PHE A 170 22.68 -0.89 7.74
N VAL A 171 22.01 -2.02 7.53
CA VAL A 171 20.54 -2.17 7.54
C VAL A 171 19.87 -1.58 8.79
N HIS A 172 20.44 -1.82 9.98
CA HIS A 172 19.90 -1.29 11.25
C HIS A 172 20.00 0.23 11.41
N GLN A 173 20.75 0.92 10.54
CA GLN A 173 20.93 2.39 10.54
C GLN A 173 20.27 3.07 9.33
N ARG A 174 19.89 2.29 8.31
CA ARG A 174 19.33 2.83 7.05
C ARG A 174 17.99 3.55 7.27
N GLY A 175 17.18 3.09 8.23
CA GLY A 175 15.94 3.75 8.63
C GLY A 175 16.15 5.21 9.01
N LEU A 176 16.95 5.45 10.05
CA LEU A 176 17.32 6.78 10.50
C LEU A 176 17.95 7.64 9.40
N MET A 177 18.89 7.10 8.62
CA MET A 177 19.56 7.88 7.57
C MET A 177 18.61 8.28 6.44
N ASN A 178 17.68 7.40 6.04
CA ASN A 178 16.65 7.74 5.08
C ASN A 178 15.67 8.79 5.61
N SER A 179 15.29 8.72 6.89
CA SER A 179 14.45 9.77 7.49
C SER A 179 15.17 11.12 7.55
N ILE A 180 16.47 11.16 7.86
CA ILE A 180 17.29 12.39 7.82
C ILE A 180 17.37 12.94 6.38
N TYR A 181 17.56 12.08 5.38
CA TYR A 181 17.51 12.49 3.97
C TYR A 181 16.16 13.14 3.61
N VAL A 182 15.04 12.47 3.95
CA VAL A 182 13.69 13.00 3.67
C VAL A 182 13.49 14.34 4.37
N TRP A 183 14.01 14.51 5.59
CA TRP A 183 13.97 15.79 6.28
C TRP A 183 14.71 16.90 5.54
N PHE A 184 15.94 16.66 5.09
CA PHE A 184 16.72 17.65 4.32
C PHE A 184 16.09 17.96 2.96
N MET A 185 15.51 16.97 2.29
CA MET A 185 14.68 17.18 1.10
C MET A 185 13.56 18.17 1.42
N THR A 186 12.80 17.93 2.49
CA THR A 186 11.69 18.83 2.87
C THR A 186 12.16 20.21 3.32
N LEU A 187 13.31 20.33 4.01
CA LEU A 187 13.88 21.64 4.32
C LEU A 187 14.16 22.44 3.05
N GLY A 188 14.69 21.78 2.01
CA GLY A 188 14.87 22.38 0.68
C GLY A 188 13.56 22.87 0.07
N THR A 189 12.54 22.02 0.04
CA THR A 189 11.24 22.35 -0.60
C THR A 189 10.43 23.41 0.16
N THR A 190 10.54 23.45 1.50
CA THR A 190 9.67 24.30 2.34
C THR A 190 10.32 25.59 2.84
N LEU A 191 11.65 25.63 3.03
CA LEU A 191 12.35 26.85 3.43
C LEU A 191 12.81 27.70 2.25
N SER A 192 12.96 27.11 1.05
CA SER A 192 13.33 27.90 -0.13
C SER A 192 12.26 28.95 -0.50
N PRO A 193 10.94 28.65 -0.48
CA PRO A 193 9.92 29.65 -0.78
C PRO A 193 9.85 30.73 0.31
N LEU A 194 10.11 30.36 1.57
CA LEU A 194 10.21 31.30 2.69
C LEU A 194 11.32 32.33 2.44
N ALA A 195 12.55 31.88 2.16
CA ALA A 195 13.66 32.78 1.85
C ALA A 195 13.41 33.56 0.55
N GLY A 196 12.91 32.87 -0.48
CA GLY A 196 12.57 33.44 -1.78
C GLY A 196 11.56 34.58 -1.69
N GLY A 197 10.50 34.46 -0.89
CA GLY A 197 9.48 35.50 -0.73
C GLY A 197 10.03 36.82 -0.18
N TYR A 198 10.97 36.78 0.77
CA TYR A 198 11.64 37.99 1.27
C TYR A 198 12.66 38.57 0.27
N ILE A 199 13.33 37.71 -0.51
CA ILE A 199 14.24 38.17 -1.56
C ILE A 199 13.45 38.83 -2.69
N VAL A 200 12.32 38.25 -3.10
CA VAL A 200 11.41 38.81 -4.11
C VAL A 200 10.97 40.23 -3.73
N THR A 201 10.56 40.43 -2.48
CA THR A 201 10.05 41.73 -2.01
C THR A 201 11.15 42.79 -1.83
N SER A 202 12.38 42.38 -1.49
CA SER A 202 13.50 43.31 -1.24
C SER A 202 14.38 43.61 -2.46
N GLN A 203 14.68 42.60 -3.28
CA GLN A 203 15.66 42.64 -4.37
C GLN A 203 15.06 42.29 -5.74
N GLY A 204 13.81 41.82 -5.79
CA GLY A 204 13.14 41.36 -7.00
C GLY A 204 13.34 39.87 -7.29
N TRP A 205 12.47 39.31 -8.14
CA TRP A 205 12.39 37.86 -8.35
C TRP A 205 13.63 37.25 -9.03
N ARG A 206 14.34 38.00 -9.87
CA ARG A 206 15.57 37.52 -10.52
C ARG A 206 16.70 37.22 -9.54
N TRP A 207 16.75 37.95 -8.42
CA TRP A 207 17.79 37.77 -7.40
C TRP A 207 17.64 36.47 -6.62
N VAL A 208 16.44 35.88 -6.57
CA VAL A 208 16.22 34.54 -6.02
C VAL A 208 17.15 33.52 -6.68
N TRP A 209 17.22 33.56 -8.01
CA TRP A 209 18.04 32.64 -8.80
C TRP A 209 19.53 32.93 -8.68
N TRP A 210 19.94 34.19 -8.54
CA TRP A 210 21.34 34.55 -8.26
C TRP A 210 21.81 34.03 -6.90
N TRP A 211 20.95 34.05 -5.88
CA TRP A 211 21.26 33.43 -4.59
C TRP A 211 21.41 31.91 -4.71
N MET A 212 20.57 31.23 -5.53
CA MET A 212 20.74 29.80 -5.81
C MET A 212 22.08 29.49 -6.48
N VAL A 213 22.54 30.35 -7.41
CA VAL A 213 23.87 30.22 -8.04
C VAL A 213 24.99 30.33 -7.00
N ILE A 214 24.93 31.33 -6.12
CA ILE A 214 25.98 31.57 -5.11
C ILE A 214 26.06 30.39 -4.13
N LEU A 215 24.92 30.01 -3.53
CA LEU A 215 24.86 28.94 -2.53
C LEU A 215 25.23 27.58 -3.13
N THR A 216 24.71 27.26 -4.31
CA THR A 216 25.07 26.02 -5.01
C THR A 216 26.55 26.02 -5.44
N GLY A 217 27.09 27.17 -5.83
CA GLY A 217 28.50 27.34 -6.19
C GLY A 217 29.46 27.14 -5.01
N VAL A 218 29.12 27.62 -3.81
CA VAL A 218 29.90 27.34 -2.59
C VAL A 218 29.87 25.83 -2.27
N GLY A 219 28.69 25.20 -2.38
CA GLY A 219 28.55 23.76 -2.21
C GLY A 219 29.34 22.95 -3.23
N PHE A 220 29.39 23.40 -4.49
CA PHE A 220 30.18 22.78 -5.55
C PHE A 220 31.66 22.68 -5.18
N ILE A 221 32.24 23.77 -4.66
CA ILE A 221 33.64 23.79 -4.22
C ILE A 221 33.84 22.74 -3.10
N ALA A 222 32.97 22.72 -2.10
CA ALA A 222 33.03 21.74 -1.02
C ALA A 222 32.91 20.30 -1.56
N PHE A 223 32.00 20.04 -2.50
CA PHE A 223 31.79 18.72 -3.08
C PHE A 223 33.02 18.24 -3.87
N VAL A 224 33.66 19.11 -4.64
CA VAL A 224 34.85 18.77 -5.44
C VAL A 224 36.02 18.33 -4.53
N PHE A 225 36.24 19.01 -3.42
CA PHE A 225 37.40 18.77 -2.55
C PHE A 225 37.15 17.80 -1.38
N LEU A 226 35.91 17.61 -0.95
CA LEU A 226 35.59 16.83 0.26
C LEU A 226 34.76 15.57 0.00
N TYR A 227 34.02 15.50 -1.11
CA TYR A 227 33.19 14.32 -1.42
C TYR A 227 34.01 13.21 -2.07
N GLU A 228 33.95 12.03 -1.49
CA GLU A 228 34.66 10.84 -1.93
C GLU A 228 33.73 9.85 -2.64
N GLU A 229 34.27 9.05 -3.56
CA GLU A 229 33.45 8.06 -4.28
C GLU A 229 32.98 6.93 -3.33
N THR A 230 31.67 6.67 -3.35
CA THR A 230 31.02 5.67 -2.49
C THR A 230 30.78 4.34 -3.20
N LYS A 231 30.89 4.29 -4.53
CA LYS A 231 30.80 3.02 -5.26
C LYS A 231 31.97 2.10 -4.89
N PHE A 232 31.65 0.93 -4.33
CA PHE A 232 32.62 -0.13 -4.09
C PHE A 232 32.25 -1.38 -4.90
N SER A 233 33.16 -1.83 -5.76
CA SER A 233 33.01 -3.10 -6.48
C SER A 233 33.81 -4.15 -5.71
N THR A 234 33.12 -5.05 -5.00
CA THR A 234 33.78 -6.21 -4.39
C THR A 234 34.44 -7.06 -5.48
N PRO A 235 35.73 -7.41 -5.36
CA PRO A 235 36.31 -8.41 -6.24
C PRO A 235 35.54 -9.73 -6.04
N THR A 236 35.03 -10.29 -7.13
CA THR A 236 34.28 -11.54 -7.15
C THR A 236 35.08 -12.62 -6.40
N LEU A 237 34.61 -13.03 -5.23
CA LEU A 237 35.23 -14.10 -4.45
C LEU A 237 35.27 -15.41 -5.27
N GLN A 238 36.43 -16.05 -5.26
CA GLN A 238 36.74 -17.31 -5.94
C GLN A 238 35.67 -18.39 -5.68
N GLY A 239 35.30 -19.07 -6.77
CA GLY A 239 34.21 -20.03 -6.82
C GLY A 239 34.34 -21.24 -5.89
N VAL A 240 33.19 -21.70 -5.42
CA VAL A 240 33.02 -23.05 -4.86
C VAL A 240 33.27 -24.06 -5.99
N PRO A 241 34.06 -25.13 -5.78
CA PRO A 241 34.25 -26.17 -6.79
C PRO A 241 32.91 -26.84 -7.09
N HIS A 242 32.56 -26.96 -8.37
CA HIS A 242 31.43 -27.76 -8.84
C HIS A 242 31.55 -29.18 -8.26
N ILE A 243 30.69 -29.52 -7.30
CA ILE A 243 30.41 -30.91 -6.96
C ILE A 243 29.71 -31.49 -8.19
N VAL A 244 30.37 -32.47 -8.80
CA VAL A 244 29.89 -33.23 -9.96
C VAL A 244 28.49 -33.77 -9.66
N SER A 245 27.47 -33.16 -10.26
CA SER A 245 26.14 -33.76 -10.32
C SER A 245 26.15 -34.83 -11.41
N ARG A 246 25.94 -36.05 -10.94
CA ARG A 246 25.72 -37.27 -11.71
C ARG A 246 24.55 -37.07 -12.69
N ALA A 247 24.86 -37.04 -13.99
CA ALA A 247 23.86 -37.15 -15.06
C ALA A 247 24.35 -38.16 -16.11
N GLU A 248 23.67 -39.30 -16.09
CA GLU A 248 23.31 -40.17 -17.21
C GLU A 248 24.00 -39.96 -18.57
N THR A 249 24.85 -40.93 -18.88
CA THR A 249 24.89 -41.72 -20.12
C THR A 249 24.39 -41.06 -21.42
N LYS A 250 25.33 -40.54 -22.23
CA LYS A 250 25.21 -40.58 -23.70
C LYS A 250 26.47 -41.17 -24.32
N GLN A 251 26.21 -42.06 -25.27
CA GLN A 251 27.10 -43.00 -25.94
C GLN A 251 28.36 -42.36 -26.57
N PRO A 252 29.52 -43.04 -26.52
CA PRO A 252 30.63 -42.76 -27.41
C PRO A 252 30.59 -43.69 -28.63
N SER A 253 30.72 -43.12 -29.83
CA SER A 253 31.01 -43.87 -31.05
C SER A 253 32.48 -43.71 -31.42
N LYS A 254 33.23 -44.83 -31.41
CA LYS A 254 34.02 -45.37 -32.53
C LYS A 254 35.00 -46.46 -32.06
N HIS A 255 34.85 -47.63 -32.71
CA HIS A 255 35.80 -48.69 -33.05
C HIS A 255 36.89 -49.16 -32.06
N GLU A 256 36.74 -50.45 -31.74
CA GLU A 256 37.73 -51.55 -31.77
C GLU A 256 38.98 -51.53 -30.88
N GLY A 257 39.09 -52.58 -30.06
CA GLY A 257 40.34 -53.36 -29.97
C GLY A 257 40.91 -53.66 -28.57
N LYS A 258 40.53 -54.83 -28.03
CA LYS A 258 41.36 -55.78 -27.25
C LYS A 258 41.81 -55.48 -25.79
N CYS A 259 41.36 -56.40 -24.94
CA CYS A 259 42.07 -57.24 -23.94
C CYS A 259 42.52 -56.70 -22.56
N SER A 260 41.90 -57.31 -21.54
CA SER A 260 42.48 -58.13 -20.44
C SER A 260 43.14 -57.48 -19.21
N GLN A 261 42.61 -57.91 -18.05
CA GLN A 261 43.30 -58.56 -16.91
C GLN A 261 43.53 -57.77 -15.58
N THR A 262 42.83 -58.28 -14.53
CA THR A 262 43.24 -58.59 -13.12
C THR A 262 43.65 -57.52 -12.09
N GLU A 263 42.78 -57.39 -11.06
CA GLU A 263 42.96 -57.52 -9.57
C GLU A 263 44.13 -56.81 -8.81
N PRO A 264 44.13 -56.74 -7.44
CA PRO A 264 43.12 -56.18 -6.53
C PRO A 264 43.73 -55.31 -5.38
N ARG A 265 42.83 -54.71 -4.58
CA ARG A 265 42.92 -54.12 -3.22
C ARG A 265 44.25 -54.14 -2.43
N THR A 266 44.50 -53.02 -1.73
CA THR A 266 45.07 -53.03 -0.37
C THR A 266 44.42 -51.94 0.48
N GLU A 267 43.79 -52.36 1.59
CA GLU A 267 43.32 -51.50 2.68
C GLU A 267 44.49 -51.06 3.55
N VAL A 268 44.49 -49.80 3.98
CA VAL A 268 45.13 -49.38 5.25
C VAL A 268 44.13 -48.49 5.97
N GLY A 269 43.53 -49.01 7.03
CA GLY A 269 42.73 -48.24 7.97
C GLY A 269 43.62 -47.43 8.92
N ILE A 270 43.25 -46.18 9.17
CA ILE A 270 43.73 -45.43 10.33
C ILE A 270 42.53 -44.79 11.04
N THR A 271 42.50 -45.09 12.32
CA THR A 271 41.52 -44.87 13.37
C THR A 271 41.22 -43.38 13.60
N LEU A 272 39.94 -43.05 13.74
CA LEU A 272 39.47 -41.75 14.24
C LEU A 272 39.90 -41.59 15.71
N LYS A 273 40.74 -40.60 15.98
CA LYS A 273 40.91 -40.02 17.32
C LYS A 273 40.33 -38.62 17.30
N ASP A 274 39.37 -38.42 18.20
CA ASP A 274 38.80 -37.14 18.57
C ASP A 274 39.92 -36.13 18.86
N THR A 275 39.92 -35.03 18.13
CA THR A 275 40.58 -33.81 18.54
C THR A 275 39.59 -32.69 18.28
N GLU A 276 39.18 -32.05 19.37
CA GLU A 276 38.29 -30.92 19.43
C GLU A 276 38.69 -29.85 18.39
N ALA A 277 37.93 -29.78 17.30
CA ALA A 277 38.04 -28.70 16.34
C ALA A 277 37.45 -27.43 16.97
N GLN A 278 38.29 -26.64 17.64
CA GLN A 278 38.04 -25.22 17.88
C GLN A 278 37.72 -24.56 16.54
N LYS A 279 36.44 -24.21 16.33
CA LYS A 279 36.02 -23.39 15.19
C LYS A 279 36.49 -21.95 15.44
N PRO A 280 37.22 -21.31 14.51
CA PRO A 280 37.72 -19.96 14.71
C PRO A 280 36.55 -18.96 14.66
N TYR A 281 36.54 -18.07 15.65
CA TYR A 281 35.61 -16.95 15.79
C TYR A 281 35.87 -15.94 14.65
N ILE A 282 34.80 -15.45 13.99
CA ILE A 282 34.91 -14.37 13.00
C ILE A 282 35.08 -13.06 13.77
N THR A 283 36.33 -12.66 14.03
CA THR A 283 36.66 -11.28 14.36
C THR A 283 36.70 -10.48 13.05
N ASN A 284 36.03 -9.33 12.96
CA ASN A 284 36.19 -8.36 11.86
C ASN A 284 37.66 -7.88 11.81
N TRP A 285 38.53 -8.60 11.10
CA TRP A 285 39.92 -8.19 10.90
C TRP A 285 40.03 -7.45 9.56
N ILE A 286 40.64 -6.27 9.56
CA ILE A 286 40.90 -5.53 8.32
C ILE A 286 42.18 -6.08 7.71
N ASP A 287 42.16 -6.41 6.42
CA ASP A 287 43.35 -6.88 5.74
C ASP A 287 44.34 -5.73 5.56
N SER A 288 45.37 -5.71 6.42
CA SER A 288 46.43 -4.69 6.38
C SER A 288 47.37 -4.84 5.17
N SER A 289 47.28 -5.93 4.40
CA SER A 289 48.06 -6.12 3.17
C SER A 289 47.53 -5.27 2.01
N ILE A 290 46.26 -4.84 2.05
CA ILE A 290 45.64 -3.99 1.04
C ILE A 290 46.00 -2.52 1.33
N PRO A 291 46.68 -1.81 0.40
CA PRO A 291 47.05 -0.43 0.62
C PRO A 291 45.81 0.49 0.66
N LYS A 292 45.77 1.39 1.65
CA LYS A 292 44.75 2.44 1.73
C LYS A 292 44.98 3.45 0.61
N LYS A 293 43.91 3.82 -0.12
CA LYS A 293 43.96 4.85 -1.16
C LYS A 293 44.48 6.18 -0.60
N THR A 294 45.31 6.89 -1.37
CA THR A 294 45.75 8.25 -1.02
C THR A 294 44.60 9.25 -1.15
N PHE A 295 44.73 10.45 -0.57
CA PHE A 295 43.68 11.48 -0.61
C PHE A 295 43.19 11.79 -2.04
N TRP A 296 44.12 11.99 -2.99
CA TRP A 296 43.77 12.25 -4.38
C TRP A 296 43.19 11.03 -5.11
N GLN A 297 43.58 9.81 -4.73
CA GLN A 297 42.98 8.58 -5.27
C GLN A 297 41.57 8.33 -4.72
N LYS A 298 41.26 8.80 -3.50
CA LYS A 298 39.91 8.78 -2.92
C LYS A 298 38.99 9.79 -3.63
N LEU A 299 39.56 10.91 -4.07
CA LEU A 299 38.91 11.93 -4.91
C LEU A 299 38.98 11.60 -6.41
N ALA A 300 39.13 10.34 -6.80
CA ALA A 300 39.02 9.96 -8.21
C ALA A 300 37.63 10.37 -8.74
N LEU A 301 37.59 11.03 -9.91
CA LEU A 301 36.34 11.43 -10.55
C LEU A 301 35.60 10.26 -11.20
N TRP A 302 36.29 9.16 -11.49
CA TRP A 302 35.75 8.07 -12.28
C TRP A 302 36.00 6.73 -11.60
N SER A 303 34.94 5.92 -11.46
CA SER A 303 34.99 4.54 -11.01
C SER A 303 34.22 3.66 -12.00
N ILE A 304 34.90 3.30 -13.08
CA ILE A 304 34.30 2.63 -14.24
C ILE A 304 34.03 1.16 -13.92
N SER A 305 32.77 0.73 -14.06
CA SER A 305 32.41 -0.70 -14.06
C SER A 305 32.63 -1.32 -15.45
N PRO A 306 33.12 -2.57 -15.51
CA PRO A 306 33.20 -3.31 -16.77
C PRO A 306 31.79 -3.57 -17.33
N GLY A 307 31.55 -3.22 -18.61
CA GLY A 307 30.26 -3.44 -19.27
C GLY A 307 30.08 -2.66 -20.57
N SER A 308 29.39 -3.26 -21.54
CA SER A 308 29.06 -2.63 -22.83
C SER A 308 28.05 -1.49 -22.67
N PHE A 309 28.02 -0.54 -23.61
CA PHE A 309 26.98 0.51 -23.65
C PHE A 309 25.57 -0.07 -23.77
N SER A 310 25.40 -1.21 -24.45
CA SER A 310 24.12 -1.92 -24.52
C SER A 310 23.65 -2.42 -23.15
N SER A 311 24.58 -2.85 -22.28
CA SER A 311 24.28 -3.21 -20.89
C SER A 311 23.83 -2.01 -20.07
N MET A 312 24.43 -0.83 -20.31
CA MET A 312 24.03 0.42 -19.67
C MET A 312 22.61 0.84 -20.09
N ALA A 313 22.29 0.76 -21.38
CA ALA A 313 20.95 1.07 -21.88
C ALA A 313 19.88 0.12 -21.31
N ARG A 314 20.23 -1.15 -21.04
CA ARG A 314 19.33 -2.10 -20.39
C ARG A 314 18.92 -1.63 -18.98
N HIS A 315 19.82 -1.00 -18.23
CA HIS A 315 19.51 -0.44 -16.91
C HIS A 315 18.50 0.73 -16.95
N SER A 316 18.27 1.37 -18.11
CA SER A 316 17.17 2.33 -18.26
C SER A 316 15.81 1.66 -18.35
N PHE A 317 15.72 0.43 -18.87
CA PHE A 317 14.45 -0.28 -19.01
C PHE A 317 14.13 -1.20 -17.82
N GLU A 318 15.16 -1.64 -17.10
CA GLU A 318 15.05 -2.46 -15.89
C GLU A 318 14.02 -1.98 -14.86
N PRO A 319 13.93 -0.67 -14.51
CA PRO A 319 12.94 -0.17 -13.56
C PRO A 319 11.49 -0.50 -13.95
N PHE A 320 11.15 -0.44 -15.24
CA PHE A 320 9.80 -0.75 -15.73
C PHE A 320 9.49 -2.23 -15.62
N VAL A 321 10.47 -3.08 -15.92
CA VAL A 321 10.33 -4.52 -15.74
C VAL A 321 10.08 -4.82 -14.26
N LEU A 322 10.87 -4.25 -13.35
CA LEU A 322 10.71 -4.45 -11.91
C LEU A 322 9.36 -3.95 -11.39
N LEU A 323 8.91 -2.78 -11.84
CA LEU A 323 7.60 -2.23 -11.49
C LEU A 323 6.45 -3.16 -11.89
N PHE A 324 6.44 -3.71 -13.11
CA PHE A 324 5.31 -4.52 -13.59
C PHE A 324 5.44 -6.02 -13.26
N THR A 325 6.62 -6.50 -12.86
CA THR A 325 6.84 -7.92 -12.50
C THR A 325 6.83 -8.17 -11.01
N THR A 326 7.14 -7.16 -10.19
CA THR A 326 7.27 -7.31 -8.73
C THR A 326 6.19 -6.48 -8.01
N PRO A 327 5.08 -7.12 -7.57
CA PRO A 327 3.93 -6.40 -7.00
C PRO A 327 4.28 -5.53 -5.79
N ALA A 328 5.22 -5.97 -4.94
CA ALA A 328 5.66 -5.19 -3.78
C ALA A 328 6.38 -3.89 -4.18
N ILE A 329 7.20 -3.90 -5.24
CA ILE A 329 7.82 -2.66 -5.76
C ILE A 329 6.73 -1.71 -6.29
N PHE A 330 5.76 -2.24 -7.04
CA PHE A 330 4.64 -1.45 -7.55
C PHE A 330 3.81 -0.83 -6.43
N PHE A 331 3.44 -1.63 -5.43
CA PHE A 331 2.64 -1.17 -4.29
C PHE A 331 3.36 -0.07 -3.51
N MET A 332 4.65 -0.24 -3.21
CA MET A 332 5.42 0.77 -2.48
C MET A 332 5.61 2.05 -3.30
N SER A 333 5.71 1.92 -4.63
CA SER A 333 5.75 3.06 -5.55
C SER A 333 4.42 3.81 -5.58
N LEU A 334 3.29 3.09 -5.59
CA LEU A 334 1.95 3.65 -5.55
C LEU A 334 1.68 4.37 -4.21
N LEU A 335 2.04 3.73 -3.09
CA LEU A 335 1.93 4.31 -1.75
C LEU A 335 2.71 5.62 -1.66
N TYR A 336 3.98 5.63 -2.08
CA TYR A 336 4.80 6.84 -2.07
C TYR A 336 4.18 7.92 -2.95
N GLY A 337 3.74 7.57 -4.17
CA GLY A 337 3.11 8.51 -5.09
C GLY A 337 1.84 9.14 -4.53
N ALA A 338 0.97 8.35 -3.90
CA ALA A 338 -0.24 8.82 -3.26
C ALA A 338 0.06 9.78 -2.08
N MET A 339 1.04 9.44 -1.24
CA MET A 339 1.48 10.29 -0.12
C MET A 339 2.14 11.58 -0.60
N THR A 340 2.84 11.55 -1.73
CA THR A 340 3.44 12.74 -2.35
C THR A 340 2.36 13.65 -2.93
N ALA A 341 1.38 13.10 -3.63
CA ALA A 341 0.24 13.86 -4.14
C ALA A 341 -0.53 14.57 -3.02
N ALA A 342 -0.65 13.93 -1.86
CA ALA A 342 -1.27 14.53 -0.66
C ALA A 342 -0.52 15.73 -0.08
N VAL A 343 0.72 15.97 -0.50
CA VAL A 343 1.46 17.19 -0.16
C VAL A 343 1.44 18.18 -1.33
N THR A 344 1.69 17.71 -2.55
CA THR A 344 1.79 18.57 -3.74
C THR A 344 0.47 19.30 -4.03
N VAL A 345 -0.67 18.61 -3.96
CA VAL A 345 -2.00 19.18 -4.27
C VAL A 345 -2.35 20.37 -3.35
N PRO A 346 -2.24 20.25 -2.02
CA PRO A 346 -2.39 21.40 -1.11
C PRO A 346 -1.46 22.57 -1.43
N VAL A 347 -0.17 22.33 -1.70
CA VAL A 347 0.82 23.39 -1.94
C VAL A 347 0.53 24.15 -3.24
N THR A 348 0.15 23.46 -4.30
CA THR A 348 -0.26 24.10 -5.56
C THR A 348 -1.53 24.92 -5.37
N THR A 349 -2.53 24.38 -4.66
CA THR A 349 -3.78 25.07 -4.37
C THR A 349 -3.56 26.33 -3.52
N LEU A 350 -2.72 26.24 -2.49
CA LEU A 350 -2.34 27.33 -1.61
C LEU A 350 -1.84 28.55 -2.39
N SER A 351 -0.90 28.32 -3.32
CA SER A 351 -0.23 29.37 -4.09
C SER A 351 -1.19 30.13 -5.03
N SER A 352 -2.22 29.44 -5.54
CA SER A 352 -3.19 30.03 -6.47
C SER A 352 -4.37 30.72 -5.77
N TYR A 353 -4.85 30.18 -4.64
CA TYR A 353 -6.09 30.64 -4.01
C TYR A 353 -5.87 31.63 -2.85
N MET A 354 -4.73 31.58 -2.14
CA MET A 354 -4.48 32.53 -1.04
C MET A 354 -4.11 33.94 -1.51
N THR A 355 -3.76 34.11 -2.79
CA THR A 355 -3.57 35.44 -3.41
C THR A 355 -4.89 36.17 -3.61
N MET A 356 -6.02 35.45 -3.62
CA MET A 356 -7.36 35.99 -3.84
C MET A 356 -8.06 36.34 -2.51
N ALA A 357 -9.15 37.11 -2.57
CA ALA A 357 -10.00 37.36 -1.41
C ALA A 357 -10.62 36.04 -0.89
N PRO A 358 -10.73 35.82 0.44
CA PRO A 358 -10.60 36.79 1.54
C PRO A 358 -9.18 37.01 2.09
N TYR A 359 -8.17 36.24 1.66
CA TYR A 359 -6.83 36.27 2.29
C TYR A 359 -5.91 37.36 1.72
N ASN A 360 -5.90 37.56 0.39
CA ASN A 360 -5.09 38.56 -0.30
C ASN A 360 -3.59 38.53 0.10
N PHE A 361 -3.00 37.33 0.22
CA PHE A 361 -1.62 37.17 0.64
C PHE A 361 -0.63 37.65 -0.42
N ASN A 362 0.41 38.36 0.03
CA ASN A 362 1.55 38.74 -0.80
C ASN A 362 2.60 37.61 -0.88
N ALA A 363 3.62 37.76 -1.73
CA ALA A 363 4.66 36.74 -1.92
C ALA A 363 5.39 36.33 -0.63
N SER A 364 5.63 37.26 0.29
CA SER A 364 6.27 36.94 1.59
C SER A 364 5.35 36.13 2.52
N GLN A 365 4.05 36.40 2.50
CA GLN A 365 3.04 35.68 3.28
C GLN A 365 2.81 34.27 2.72
N ILE A 366 2.83 34.09 1.40
CA ILE A 366 2.79 32.76 0.77
C ILE A 366 4.06 31.97 1.14
N GLY A 367 5.24 32.60 1.08
CA GLY A 367 6.48 31.99 1.55
C GLY A 367 6.44 31.55 3.03
N LEU A 368 5.80 32.34 3.90
CA LEU A 368 5.60 32.00 5.32
C LEU A 368 4.72 30.75 5.52
N MET A 369 3.80 30.47 4.60
CA MET A 369 2.98 29.25 4.62
C MET A 369 3.78 27.97 4.29
N GLY A 370 5.08 28.07 4.02
CA GLY A 370 6.02 26.94 4.01
C GLY A 370 6.42 26.45 5.41
N LEU A 371 6.24 27.26 6.46
CA LEU A 371 6.59 26.89 7.84
C LEU A 371 5.74 25.74 8.42
N PRO A 372 4.41 25.70 8.26
CA PRO A 372 3.61 24.59 8.78
C PRO A 372 4.01 23.21 8.22
N PRO A 373 4.20 23.01 6.89
CA PRO A 373 4.82 21.80 6.33
C PRO A 373 6.16 21.43 6.96
N CYS A 374 7.03 22.43 7.16
CA CYS A 374 8.35 22.24 7.73
C CYS A 374 8.25 21.72 9.18
N ILE A 375 7.35 22.29 9.99
CA ILE A 375 7.12 21.86 11.38
C ILE A 375 6.55 20.44 11.40
N GLY A 376 5.49 20.18 10.62
CA GLY A 376 4.87 18.86 10.53
C GLY A 376 5.86 17.77 10.13
N THR A 377 6.65 18.02 9.10
CA THR A 377 7.67 17.09 8.62
C THR A 377 8.81 16.89 9.63
N SER A 378 9.28 17.96 10.25
CA SER A 378 10.34 17.87 11.26
C SER A 378 9.90 17.01 12.45
N LEU A 379 8.67 17.20 12.93
CA LEU A 379 8.10 16.37 13.99
C LEU A 379 7.94 14.91 13.54
N ALA A 380 7.45 14.69 12.32
CA ALA A 380 7.27 13.35 11.78
C ALA A 380 8.60 12.59 11.67
N VAL A 381 9.67 13.23 11.19
CA VAL A 381 10.99 12.58 11.07
C VAL A 381 11.61 12.26 12.43
N LEU A 382 11.55 13.20 13.38
CA LEU A 382 12.10 13.01 14.72
C LEU A 382 11.45 11.82 15.44
N ILE A 383 10.16 11.60 15.22
CA ILE A 383 9.41 10.49 15.80
C ILE A 383 9.64 9.21 14.99
N SER A 384 9.34 9.23 13.68
CA SER A 384 9.30 8.02 12.84
C SER A 384 10.66 7.36 12.62
N GLY A 385 11.75 8.12 12.46
CA GLY A 385 13.08 7.53 12.20
C GLY A 385 13.56 6.66 13.36
N ARG A 386 13.56 7.21 14.58
CA ARG A 386 13.95 6.48 15.78
C ARG A 386 12.96 5.38 16.15
N LEU A 387 11.67 5.65 15.98
CA LEU A 387 10.61 4.67 16.26
C LEU A 387 10.73 3.47 15.32
N SER A 388 10.99 3.68 14.02
CA SER A 388 11.15 2.62 13.02
C SER A 388 12.27 1.66 13.38
N ASP A 389 13.48 2.18 13.66
CA ASP A 389 14.63 1.33 13.98
C ASP A 389 14.47 0.63 15.34
N SER A 390 13.91 1.31 16.35
CA SER A 390 13.65 0.70 17.67
C SER A 390 12.56 -0.38 17.60
N PHE A 391 11.51 -0.14 16.82
CA PHE A 391 10.40 -1.07 16.63
C PHE A 391 10.83 -2.33 15.89
N VAL A 392 11.68 -2.18 14.88
CA VAL A 392 12.29 -3.29 14.15
C VAL A 392 13.10 -4.19 15.07
N LEU A 393 13.96 -3.63 15.92
CA LEU A 393 14.75 -4.42 16.87
C LEU A 393 13.85 -5.14 17.88
N TYR A 394 12.79 -4.47 18.36
CA TYR A 394 11.79 -5.06 19.24
C TYR A 394 11.07 -6.26 18.59
N MET A 395 10.63 -6.11 17.34
CA MET A 395 9.95 -7.17 16.59
C MET A 395 10.89 -8.32 16.22
N ALA A 396 12.13 -8.01 15.81
CA ALA A 396 13.15 -9.02 15.51
C ALA A 396 13.50 -9.85 16.76
N LYS A 397 13.62 -9.23 17.94
CA LYS A 397 13.84 -9.92 19.20
C LYS A 397 12.70 -10.90 19.53
N ARG A 398 11.45 -10.48 19.25
CA ARG A 398 10.27 -11.35 19.38
C ARG A 398 10.23 -12.45 18.32
N ASN A 399 10.82 -12.22 17.16
CA ASN A 399 10.95 -13.16 16.04
C ASN A 399 12.29 -13.94 16.05
N ARG A 400 12.82 -14.26 17.24
CA ARG A 400 14.03 -15.08 17.42
C ARG A 400 15.28 -14.51 16.70
N GLY A 401 15.38 -13.19 16.59
CA GLY A 401 16.51 -12.49 15.96
C GLY A 401 16.42 -12.35 14.43
N ILE A 402 15.30 -12.77 13.83
CA ILE A 402 15.04 -12.67 12.39
C ILE A 402 14.35 -11.34 12.08
N TYR A 403 14.97 -10.54 11.23
CA TYR A 403 14.42 -9.28 10.73
C TYR A 403 13.80 -9.48 9.35
N GLU A 404 12.55 -9.04 9.22
CA GLU A 404 11.83 -8.97 7.95
C GLU A 404 11.57 -7.48 7.62
N PRO A 405 11.88 -7.02 6.39
CA PRO A 405 11.64 -5.63 5.98
C PRO A 405 10.20 -5.14 6.20
N GLU A 406 9.22 -6.04 6.10
CA GLU A 406 7.78 -5.80 6.29
C GLU A 406 7.44 -5.29 7.70
N MET A 407 8.27 -5.60 8.71
CA MET A 407 8.05 -5.15 10.09
C MET A 407 7.99 -3.63 10.20
N ARG A 408 8.63 -2.89 9.27
CA ARG A 408 8.62 -1.41 9.23
C ARG A 408 7.27 -0.83 8.80
N LEU A 409 6.45 -1.58 8.05
CA LEU A 409 5.17 -1.10 7.50
C LEU A 409 4.18 -0.69 8.57
N TRP A 410 4.20 -1.35 9.73
CA TRP A 410 3.33 -1.02 10.87
C TRP A 410 3.51 0.40 11.38
N VAL A 411 4.73 0.93 11.31
CA VAL A 411 5.02 2.30 11.70
C VAL A 411 4.34 3.28 10.76
N ALA A 412 4.28 2.98 9.45
CA ALA A 412 3.58 3.85 8.49
C ALA A 412 2.06 3.88 8.76
N VAL A 413 1.45 2.73 9.06
CA VAL A 413 0.00 2.60 9.30
C VAL A 413 -0.49 3.51 10.43
N ALA A 414 0.30 3.67 11.49
CA ALA A 414 -0.04 4.52 12.63
C ALA A 414 -0.21 6.01 12.26
N PHE A 415 0.40 6.48 11.17
CA PHE A 415 0.38 7.88 10.75
C PHE A 415 -0.61 8.18 9.62
N ILE A 416 -1.15 7.14 8.95
CA ILE A 416 -2.13 7.29 7.86
C ILE A 416 -3.35 8.15 8.26
N PRO A 417 -3.96 8.03 9.46
CA PRO A 417 -5.14 8.82 9.81
C PRO A 417 -4.93 10.34 9.84
N PHE A 418 -3.69 10.80 10.04
CA PHE A 418 -3.37 12.23 10.04
C PHE A 418 -3.44 12.85 8.64
N VAL A 419 -3.24 12.04 7.59
CA VAL A 419 -3.29 12.51 6.20
C VAL A 419 -4.67 13.04 5.80
N PRO A 420 -5.78 12.27 5.87
CA PRO A 420 -7.11 12.78 5.54
C PRO A 420 -7.56 13.87 6.52
N ALA A 421 -7.21 13.77 7.81
CA ALA A 421 -7.53 14.80 8.79
C ALA A 421 -6.93 16.17 8.39
N GLY A 422 -5.66 16.19 7.99
CA GLY A 422 -5.00 17.40 7.51
C GLY A 422 -5.57 17.91 6.18
N LEU A 423 -5.82 17.00 5.23
CA LEU A 423 -6.40 17.34 3.92
C LEU A 423 -7.80 17.93 4.03
N PHE A 424 -8.67 17.38 4.86
CA PHE A 424 -10.01 17.93 5.10
C PHE A 424 -9.94 19.28 5.79
N MET A 425 -9.08 19.43 6.79
CA MET A 425 -8.92 20.69 7.50
C MET A 425 -8.38 21.80 6.59
N PHE A 426 -7.45 21.46 5.69
CA PHE A 426 -6.95 22.37 4.65
C PHE A 426 -8.02 22.69 3.61
N GLY A 427 -8.59 21.67 2.96
CA GLY A 427 -9.49 21.85 1.82
C GLY A 427 -10.83 22.51 2.16
N ILE A 428 -11.49 22.05 3.23
CA ILE A 428 -12.75 22.63 3.71
C ILE A 428 -12.49 24.03 4.29
N GLY A 429 -11.38 24.19 5.03
CA GLY A 429 -10.97 25.47 5.59
C GLY A 429 -10.76 26.54 4.52
N LEU A 430 -10.06 26.16 3.44
CA LEU A 430 -9.78 27.04 2.30
C LEU A 430 -11.07 27.40 1.54
N ASN A 431 -11.95 26.42 1.29
CA ASN A 431 -13.23 26.62 0.60
C ASN A 431 -14.15 27.59 1.35
N ASN A 432 -14.19 27.50 2.67
CA ASN A 432 -15.09 28.31 3.50
C ASN A 432 -14.51 29.70 3.82
N GLY A 433 -13.30 30.03 3.36
CA GLY A 433 -12.63 31.29 3.73
C GLY A 433 -12.32 31.39 5.22
N SER A 434 -12.01 30.26 5.87
CA SER A 434 -11.74 30.18 7.31
C SER A 434 -10.51 30.99 7.73
N PRO A 435 -10.26 31.25 9.02
CA PRO A 435 -9.02 31.90 9.44
C PRO A 435 -7.78 31.15 8.93
N TRP A 436 -6.82 31.89 8.36
CA TRP A 436 -5.59 31.31 7.79
C TRP A 436 -4.81 30.36 8.73
N PRO A 437 -4.80 30.51 10.08
CA PRO A 437 -4.11 29.56 10.94
C PRO A 437 -4.70 28.15 10.87
N LEU A 438 -6.01 28.00 10.64
CA LEU A 438 -6.64 26.69 10.49
C LEU A 438 -6.12 25.97 9.24
N VAL A 439 -6.04 26.68 8.13
CA VAL A 439 -5.51 26.17 6.86
C VAL A 439 -4.02 25.81 7.02
N ALA A 440 -3.26 26.64 7.73
CA ALA A 440 -1.85 26.39 8.04
C ALA A 440 -1.66 25.11 8.86
N VAL A 441 -2.43 24.92 9.94
CA VAL A 441 -2.36 23.69 10.75
C VAL A 441 -2.78 22.47 9.93
N GLY A 442 -3.77 22.59 9.04
CA GLY A 442 -4.22 21.49 8.18
C GLY A 442 -3.08 20.97 7.30
N LEU A 443 -2.34 21.90 6.70
CA LEU A 443 -1.17 21.59 5.89
C LEU A 443 -0.03 20.94 6.70
N GLY A 444 0.20 21.41 7.93
CA GLY A 444 1.17 20.81 8.86
C GLY A 444 0.78 19.39 9.31
N VAL A 445 -0.50 19.14 9.57
CA VAL A 445 -1.01 17.81 9.97
C VAL A 445 -0.97 16.82 8.80
N ALA A 446 -1.32 17.28 7.59
CA ALA A 446 -1.26 16.44 6.39
C ALA A 446 0.18 15.95 6.13
N THR A 447 1.14 16.89 6.17
CA THR A 447 2.58 16.57 5.98
C THR A 447 3.15 15.72 7.13
N PHE A 448 2.67 15.92 8.37
CA PHE A 448 3.04 15.05 9.48
C PHE A 448 2.65 13.58 9.24
N GLY A 449 1.49 13.34 8.63
CA GLY A 449 1.00 11.99 8.32
C GLY A 449 1.70 11.31 7.13
N THR A 450 2.09 12.07 6.09
CA THR A 450 2.61 11.49 4.83
C THR A 450 4.08 11.05 4.92
N ILE A 451 4.89 11.75 5.72
CA ILE A 451 6.35 11.55 5.75
C ILE A 451 6.78 10.16 6.25
N PRO A 452 6.18 9.59 7.33
CA PRO A 452 6.56 8.26 7.80
C PRO A 452 6.32 7.18 6.75
N ALA A 453 5.21 7.25 6.01
CA ALA A 453 4.92 6.31 4.92
C ALA A 453 5.95 6.41 3.78
N ASN A 454 6.33 7.62 3.39
CA ASN A 454 7.39 7.85 2.40
C ASN A 454 8.75 7.31 2.85
N SER A 455 9.13 7.57 4.10
CA SER A 455 10.40 7.07 4.66
C SER A 455 10.43 5.55 4.71
N VAL A 456 9.34 4.92 5.15
CA VAL A 456 9.23 3.45 5.23
C VAL A 456 9.31 2.81 3.85
N ALA A 457 8.61 3.37 2.85
CA ALA A 457 8.64 2.86 1.47
C ALA A 457 10.06 2.81 0.88
N LEU A 458 10.87 3.86 1.08
CA LEU A 458 12.28 3.87 0.62
C LEU A 458 13.14 2.86 1.37
N THR A 459 12.99 2.79 2.69
CA THR A 459 13.77 1.85 3.52
C THR A 459 13.46 0.40 3.18
N TYR A 460 12.18 0.07 3.00
CA TYR A 460 11.74 -1.26 2.61
C TYR A 460 12.36 -1.68 1.29
N LEU A 461 12.35 -0.81 0.26
CA LEU A 461 12.91 -1.18 -1.04
C LEU A 461 14.43 -1.34 -0.99
N THR A 462 15.10 -0.52 -0.19
CA THR A 462 16.55 -0.61 0.01
C THR A 462 16.94 -1.89 0.76
N ASP A 463 16.10 -2.35 1.68
CA ASP A 463 16.35 -3.54 2.50
C ASP A 463 15.89 -4.85 1.82
N ALA A 464 14.72 -4.84 1.15
CA ALA A 464 14.13 -6.00 0.49
C ALA A 464 14.79 -6.36 -0.85
N TYR A 465 15.23 -5.34 -1.60
CA TYR A 465 15.70 -5.51 -2.98
C TYR A 465 17.15 -5.10 -3.16
N THR A 466 18.05 -5.64 -2.34
CA THR A 466 19.47 -5.26 -2.27
C THR A 466 20.23 -5.41 -3.59
N ASP A 467 19.83 -6.37 -4.43
CA ASP A 467 20.50 -6.64 -5.71
C ASP A 467 20.02 -5.71 -6.84
N VAL A 468 18.83 -5.11 -6.67
CA VAL A 468 18.17 -4.25 -7.68
C VAL A 468 17.74 -2.90 -7.09
N ILE A 469 18.51 -2.40 -6.09
CA ILE A 469 18.22 -1.14 -5.38
C ILE A 469 18.05 0.03 -6.37
N ALA A 470 18.98 0.18 -7.32
CA ALA A 470 18.91 1.28 -8.29
C ALA A 470 17.64 1.20 -9.15
N GLY A 471 17.31 0.00 -9.65
CA GLY A 471 16.13 -0.20 -10.49
C GLY A 471 14.82 0.04 -9.73
N SER A 472 14.71 -0.45 -8.50
CA SER A 472 13.52 -0.27 -7.66
C SER A 472 13.29 1.19 -7.26
N LEU A 473 14.35 1.93 -6.89
CA LEU A 473 14.28 3.35 -6.53
C LEU A 473 13.93 4.24 -7.71
N VAL A 474 14.47 3.96 -8.91
CA VAL A 474 14.06 4.66 -10.14
C VAL A 474 12.58 4.38 -10.43
N GLY A 475 12.11 3.15 -10.21
CA GLY A 475 10.71 2.78 -10.37
C GLY A 475 9.77 3.58 -9.46
N VAL A 476 10.10 3.69 -8.17
CA VAL A 476 9.34 4.54 -7.21
C VAL A 476 9.32 5.98 -7.66
N THR A 477 10.48 6.51 -8.02
CA THR A 477 10.65 7.89 -8.45
C THR A 477 9.79 8.20 -9.67
N PHE A 478 9.77 7.28 -10.64
CA PHE A 478 8.93 7.37 -11.82
C PHE A 478 7.44 7.44 -11.46
N ILE A 479 6.92 6.47 -10.71
CA ILE A 479 5.48 6.41 -10.36
C ILE A 479 5.06 7.61 -9.52
N ARG A 480 5.88 7.98 -8.53
CA ARG A 480 5.59 9.12 -7.67
C ARG A 480 5.46 10.43 -8.45
N ASN A 481 6.44 10.70 -9.30
CA ASN A 481 6.47 11.95 -10.06
C ASN A 481 5.38 11.92 -11.15
N LEU A 482 5.10 10.75 -11.75
CA LEU A 482 3.97 10.57 -12.66
C LEU A 482 2.61 10.91 -12.01
N ILE A 483 2.34 10.37 -10.81
CA ILE A 483 1.12 10.65 -10.06
C ILE A 483 1.03 12.14 -9.73
N SER A 484 2.12 12.74 -9.26
CA SER A 484 2.19 14.17 -8.96
C SER A 484 1.89 15.03 -10.20
N THR A 485 2.48 14.69 -11.35
CA THR A 485 2.21 15.37 -12.62
C THR A 485 0.76 15.27 -13.05
N ILE A 486 0.16 14.06 -12.96
CA ILE A 486 -1.26 13.85 -13.30
C ILE A 486 -2.15 14.75 -12.43
N PHE A 487 -1.93 14.77 -11.11
CA PHE A 487 -2.73 15.60 -10.23
C PHE A 487 -2.52 17.09 -10.46
N VAL A 488 -1.29 17.57 -10.67
CA VAL A 488 -1.02 19.00 -10.92
C VAL A 488 -1.67 19.48 -12.22
N PHE A 489 -1.67 18.68 -13.29
CA PHE A 489 -2.38 19.00 -14.54
C PHE A 489 -3.91 18.92 -14.38
N ALA A 490 -4.40 17.91 -13.66
CA ALA A 490 -5.83 17.69 -13.48
C ALA A 490 -6.46 18.65 -12.46
N LEU A 491 -5.67 19.26 -11.57
CA LEU A 491 -6.18 20.01 -10.41
C LEU A 491 -7.06 21.20 -10.82
N SER A 492 -6.55 22.08 -11.68
CA SER A 492 -7.28 23.26 -12.14
C SER A 492 -8.61 22.92 -12.83
N PRO A 493 -8.66 22.02 -13.85
CA PRO A 493 -9.93 21.64 -14.47
C PRO A 493 -10.83 20.84 -13.53
N TRP A 494 -10.28 20.06 -12.59
CA TRP A 494 -11.09 19.30 -11.63
C TRP A 494 -11.80 20.21 -10.63
N ILE A 495 -11.08 21.19 -10.06
CA ILE A 495 -11.67 22.19 -9.15
C ILE A 495 -12.73 23.02 -9.88
N ALA A 496 -12.48 23.41 -11.14
CA ALA A 496 -13.43 24.19 -11.93
C ALA A 496 -14.78 23.48 -12.14
N ASN A 497 -14.77 22.14 -12.29
CA ASN A 497 -15.99 21.36 -12.55
C ASN A 497 -16.73 20.94 -11.28
N VAL A 498 -16.01 20.57 -10.22
CA VAL A 498 -16.60 19.88 -9.06
C VAL A 498 -16.54 20.72 -7.79
N GLY A 499 -15.73 21.78 -7.77
CA GLY A 499 -15.54 22.65 -6.61
C GLY A 499 -14.48 22.15 -5.63
N LEU A 500 -13.84 23.10 -4.94
CA LEU A 500 -12.66 22.86 -4.11
C LEU A 500 -12.90 21.84 -2.99
N ALA A 501 -14.00 21.98 -2.25
CA ALA A 501 -14.32 21.09 -1.13
C ALA A 501 -14.46 19.62 -1.58
N TYR A 502 -15.16 19.38 -2.69
CA TYR A 502 -15.40 18.02 -3.19
C TYR A 502 -14.15 17.35 -3.75
N VAL A 503 -13.20 18.11 -4.28
CA VAL A 503 -11.88 17.59 -4.67
C VAL A 503 -11.16 17.03 -3.44
N TYR A 504 -11.09 17.79 -2.35
CA TYR A 504 -10.40 17.35 -1.13
C TYR A 504 -11.15 16.23 -0.38
N VAL A 505 -12.49 16.20 -0.43
CA VAL A 505 -13.29 15.09 0.10
C VAL A 505 -13.01 13.80 -0.69
N THR A 506 -13.07 13.85 -2.01
CA THR A 506 -12.77 12.70 -2.88
C THR A 506 -11.35 12.21 -2.68
N PHE A 507 -10.40 13.14 -2.62
CA PHE A 507 -8.99 12.85 -2.46
C PHE A 507 -8.66 12.24 -1.08
N GLY A 508 -9.30 12.72 -0.01
CA GLY A 508 -9.16 12.14 1.33
C GLY A 508 -9.79 10.75 1.45
N LEU A 509 -10.92 10.49 0.78
CA LEU A 509 -11.59 9.18 0.77
C LEU A 509 -10.79 8.10 0.02
N ILE A 510 -10.11 8.45 -1.08
CA ILE A 510 -9.23 7.54 -1.83
C ILE A 510 -8.04 7.07 -0.97
N LEU A 511 -7.58 7.92 -0.03
CA LEU A 511 -6.41 7.66 0.81
C LEU A 511 -6.73 6.94 2.13
N THR A 512 -8.01 6.76 2.46
CA THR A 512 -8.43 6.02 3.67
C THR A 512 -8.67 4.53 3.37
N PRO A 513 -7.98 3.60 4.06
CA PRO A 513 -8.38 2.19 4.06
C PRO A 513 -9.82 2.05 4.56
N HIS A 514 -10.62 1.20 3.92
CA HIS A 514 -12.02 0.99 4.31
C HIS A 514 -12.08 0.39 5.73
N SER A 515 -12.58 1.19 6.68
CA SER A 515 -12.72 0.78 8.07
C SER A 515 -14.08 0.11 8.31
N LEU A 516 -14.10 -0.97 9.10
CA LEU A 516 -15.32 -1.64 9.58
C LEU A 516 -16.34 -0.65 10.16
N THR A 517 -15.85 0.39 10.84
CA THR A 517 -16.67 1.44 11.46
C THR A 517 -17.47 2.21 10.42
N THR A 518 -16.87 2.54 9.27
CA THR A 518 -17.55 3.27 8.19
C THR A 518 -18.66 2.42 7.57
N ASN A 519 -18.42 1.13 7.35
CA ASN A 519 -19.45 0.21 6.85
C ASN A 519 -20.60 0.06 7.85
N HIS A 520 -20.28 -0.04 9.15
CA HIS A 520 -21.30 -0.09 10.20
C HIS A 520 -22.15 1.19 10.27
N GLU A 521 -21.53 2.37 10.16
CA GLU A 521 -22.23 3.66 10.14
C GLU A 521 -23.16 3.79 8.93
N ARG A 522 -22.70 3.37 7.74
CA ARG A 522 -23.53 3.33 6.52
C ARG A 522 -24.71 2.38 6.68
N ALA A 523 -24.46 1.16 7.16
CA ALA A 523 -25.52 0.19 7.44
C ALA A 523 -26.56 0.74 8.44
N THR A 524 -26.09 1.39 9.50
CA THR A 524 -26.94 2.06 10.49
C THR A 524 -27.81 3.14 9.86
N THR A 525 -27.25 3.91 8.92
CA THR A 525 -27.98 4.97 8.20
C THR A 525 -29.14 4.40 7.37
N TYR A 526 -28.91 3.31 6.63
CA TYR A 526 -29.97 2.63 5.88
C TYR A 526 -31.05 2.05 6.80
N ILE A 527 -30.66 1.40 7.90
CA ILE A 527 -31.62 0.83 8.87
C ILE A 527 -32.49 1.94 9.48
N ARG A 528 -31.89 3.08 9.84
CA ARG A 528 -32.63 4.26 10.34
C ARG A 528 -33.62 4.79 9.30
N ALA A 529 -33.21 4.88 8.04
CA ALA A 529 -34.09 5.30 6.95
C ALA A 529 -35.25 4.32 6.72
N ALA A 530 -34.98 3.01 6.79
CA ALA A 530 -36.00 1.97 6.69
C ALA A 530 -37.01 2.04 7.85
N ALA A 531 -36.53 2.18 9.09
CA ALA A 531 -37.39 2.32 10.26
C ALA A 531 -38.25 3.61 10.18
N ALA A 532 -37.67 4.73 9.75
CA ALA A 532 -38.41 5.98 9.56
C ALA A 532 -39.51 5.88 8.48
N SER A 533 -39.35 4.96 7.53
CA SER A 533 -40.33 4.65 6.48
C SER A 533 -41.32 3.54 6.88
N GLY A 534 -41.31 3.10 8.15
CA GLY A 534 -42.26 2.13 8.70
C GLY A 534 -41.94 0.66 8.40
N ALA A 535 -40.70 0.33 8.02
CA ALA A 535 -40.30 -1.06 7.84
C ALA A 535 -40.27 -1.81 9.18
N HIS A 536 -40.75 -3.05 9.19
CA HIS A 536 -40.78 -3.91 10.38
C HIS A 536 -39.52 -4.80 10.52
N LEU A 537 -38.77 -4.97 9.43
CA LEU A 537 -37.59 -5.82 9.33
C LEU A 537 -36.59 -5.20 8.36
N ALA A 538 -35.34 -5.04 8.79
CA ALA A 538 -34.21 -4.64 7.95
C ALA A 538 -33.22 -5.80 7.81
N ILE A 539 -32.76 -6.06 6.59
CA ILE A 539 -31.86 -7.17 6.25
C ILE A 539 -30.66 -6.60 5.49
N LEU A 540 -29.45 -6.98 5.91
CA LEU A 540 -28.21 -6.60 5.25
C LEU A 540 -27.58 -7.79 4.51
N PRO A 541 -26.64 -7.54 3.57
CA PRO A 541 -25.91 -8.59 2.86
C PRO A 541 -24.92 -9.37 3.74
N GLU A 542 -24.49 -10.54 3.25
CA GLU A 542 -23.40 -11.31 3.86
C GLU A 542 -22.08 -10.51 3.84
N PHE A 543 -21.31 -10.58 4.93
CA PHE A 543 -20.01 -9.93 5.12
C PHE A 543 -19.96 -8.41 4.89
N HIS A 544 -21.07 -7.68 5.01
CA HIS A 544 -21.12 -6.24 4.70
C HIS A 544 -20.17 -5.37 5.54
N LEU A 545 -19.74 -5.81 6.72
CA LEU A 545 -18.77 -5.07 7.55
C LEU A 545 -17.34 -5.21 7.03
N ALA A 546 -16.93 -6.40 6.63
CA ALA A 546 -15.52 -6.78 6.48
C ALA A 546 -15.02 -6.85 5.03
N ASP A 547 -15.86 -6.52 4.04
CA ASP A 547 -15.59 -6.61 2.60
C ASP A 547 -14.83 -7.91 2.25
N PHE A 548 -15.54 -9.03 2.32
CA PHE A 548 -14.89 -10.33 2.23
C PHE A 548 -14.85 -10.87 0.79
N HIS A 549 -13.73 -10.59 0.11
CA HIS A 549 -13.13 -11.59 -0.77
C HIS A 549 -11.96 -12.20 0.00
N PRO A 550 -12.04 -13.45 0.49
CA PRO A 550 -10.93 -14.03 1.20
C PRO A 550 -9.71 -14.09 0.28
N THR A 551 -8.65 -13.43 0.72
CA THR A 551 -7.28 -13.65 0.25
C THR A 551 -6.49 -14.22 1.42
N HIS A 552 -5.23 -14.59 1.21
CA HIS A 552 -4.32 -15.06 2.26
C HIS A 552 -3.97 -13.99 3.32
N ASP A 553 -4.76 -12.92 3.47
CA ASP A 553 -4.49 -11.80 4.38
C ASP A 553 -4.89 -12.12 5.84
N PRO A 554 -3.91 -12.28 6.76
CA PRO A 554 -4.18 -12.52 8.17
C PRO A 554 -4.86 -11.33 8.87
N SER A 555 -4.78 -10.12 8.30
CA SER A 555 -5.38 -8.92 8.86
C SER A 555 -6.91 -8.98 8.84
N ILE A 556 -7.52 -9.60 7.83
CA ILE A 556 -8.97 -9.80 7.73
C ILE A 556 -9.46 -10.69 8.88
N ARG A 557 -8.76 -11.79 9.16
CA ARG A 557 -9.12 -12.69 10.28
C ARG A 557 -9.12 -11.95 11.62
N ASN A 558 -8.09 -11.15 11.89
CA ASN A 558 -8.02 -10.36 13.12
C ASN A 558 -9.16 -9.33 13.23
N ARG A 559 -9.59 -8.73 12.12
CA ARG A 559 -10.74 -7.81 12.08
C ARG A 559 -12.06 -8.47 12.50
N CYS A 560 -12.18 -9.78 12.36
CA CYS A 560 -13.37 -10.55 12.77
C CYS A 560 -13.44 -10.81 14.29
N THR A 561 -12.43 -10.42 15.07
CA THR A 561 -12.44 -10.59 16.54
C THR A 561 -13.46 -9.67 17.23
N ASP A 562 -13.74 -8.50 16.65
CA ASP A 562 -14.62 -7.49 17.22
C ASP A 562 -16.10 -7.68 16.87
N TYR A 563 -16.49 -8.83 16.31
CA TYR A 563 -17.87 -9.09 15.87
C TYR A 563 -18.90 -8.86 16.98
N LYS A 564 -18.55 -9.15 18.25
CA LYS A 564 -19.42 -8.95 19.42
C LYS A 564 -19.79 -7.49 19.65
N THR A 565 -18.86 -6.57 19.35
CA THR A 565 -19.07 -5.12 19.48
C THR A 565 -20.13 -4.67 18.50
N TYR A 566 -20.03 -5.09 17.24
CA TYR A 566 -21.00 -4.74 16.20
C TYR A 566 -22.34 -5.45 16.38
N LEU A 567 -22.34 -6.72 16.83
CA LEU A 567 -23.56 -7.43 17.18
C LEU A 567 -24.33 -6.68 18.29
N SER A 568 -23.62 -6.24 19.33
CA SER A 568 -24.21 -5.45 20.42
C SER A 568 -24.73 -4.09 19.92
N ALA A 569 -24.04 -3.46 18.98
CA ALA A 569 -24.48 -2.22 18.36
C ALA A 569 -25.77 -2.40 17.55
N TYR A 570 -25.90 -3.47 16.76
CA TYR A 570 -27.15 -3.80 16.06
C TYR A 570 -28.29 -4.15 17.02
N SER A 571 -28.02 -4.87 18.12
CA SER A 571 -29.00 -5.10 19.18
C SER A 571 -29.50 -3.80 19.81
N ALA A 572 -28.60 -2.86 20.10
CA ALA A 572 -28.98 -1.55 20.61
C ALA A 572 -29.80 -0.75 19.59
N LEU A 573 -29.40 -0.78 18.31
CA LEU A 573 -30.09 -0.09 17.22
C LEU A 573 -31.51 -0.65 16.97
N ALA A 574 -31.67 -1.97 17.00
CA ALA A 574 -32.97 -2.64 16.87
C ALA A 574 -33.94 -2.17 17.96
N LYS A 575 -33.45 -2.11 19.20
CA LYS A 575 -34.20 -1.62 20.36
C LYS A 575 -34.54 -0.14 20.27
N GLU A 576 -33.57 0.68 19.83
CA GLU A 576 -33.74 2.13 19.68
C GLU A 576 -34.83 2.46 18.64
N LEU A 577 -34.81 1.78 17.50
CA LEU A 577 -35.71 2.05 16.38
C LEU A 577 -37.01 1.24 16.42
N ASN A 578 -37.14 0.32 17.38
CA ASN A 578 -38.23 -0.66 17.45
C ASN A 578 -38.43 -1.43 16.13
N ILE A 579 -37.33 -1.90 15.54
CA ILE A 579 -37.31 -2.65 14.26
C ILE A 579 -36.56 -3.97 14.41
N ASN A 580 -37.01 -5.04 13.75
CA ASN A 580 -36.25 -6.29 13.68
C ASN A 580 -35.08 -6.15 12.70
N ILE A 581 -33.93 -6.73 13.01
CA ILE A 581 -32.72 -6.62 12.19
C ILE A 581 -32.11 -8.00 11.95
N VAL A 582 -31.85 -8.32 10.69
CA VAL A 582 -30.88 -9.35 10.28
C VAL A 582 -29.66 -8.61 9.76
N PRO A 583 -28.56 -8.51 10.54
CA PRO A 583 -27.40 -7.70 10.18
C PRO A 583 -26.53 -8.38 9.12
N GLY A 584 -27.15 -9.12 8.20
CA GLY A 584 -26.46 -9.96 7.23
C GLY A 584 -25.71 -11.07 7.91
N THR A 585 -24.42 -11.22 7.58
CA THR A 585 -23.53 -12.12 8.31
C THR A 585 -22.38 -11.37 8.98
N LEU A 586 -22.04 -11.87 10.16
CA LEU A 586 -20.88 -11.46 10.93
C LEU A 586 -19.91 -12.64 10.97
N ALA A 587 -18.67 -12.40 10.54
CA ALA A 587 -17.62 -13.39 10.62
C ALA A 587 -17.14 -13.50 12.08
N GLU A 588 -17.21 -14.69 12.67
CA GLU A 588 -16.81 -14.95 14.05
C GLU A 588 -15.49 -15.70 14.10
N LEU A 589 -14.44 -15.07 14.64
CA LEU A 589 -13.19 -15.76 14.90
C LEU A 589 -13.20 -16.36 16.31
N HIS A 590 -13.27 -17.69 16.38
CA HIS A 590 -13.17 -18.47 17.63
C HIS A 590 -11.76 -19.03 17.77
N THR A 591 -11.16 -18.89 18.95
CA THR A 591 -9.87 -19.53 19.24
C THR A 591 -10.09 -20.61 20.28
N ASP A 592 -9.73 -21.86 19.96
CA ASP A 592 -9.75 -22.95 20.91
C ASP A 592 -8.69 -22.72 21.99
N SER A 593 -9.13 -22.57 23.24
CA SER A 593 -8.26 -22.31 24.38
C SER A 593 -7.28 -23.44 24.71
N LEU A 594 -7.54 -24.67 24.25
CA LEU A 594 -6.71 -25.85 24.54
C LEU A 594 -5.70 -26.12 23.41
N THR A 595 -6.12 -25.97 22.15
CA THR A 595 -5.28 -26.28 20.99
C THR A 595 -4.65 -25.06 20.34
N GLY A 596 -5.13 -23.85 20.65
CA GLY A 596 -4.74 -22.60 19.99
C GLY A 596 -5.25 -22.47 18.56
N THR A 597 -6.04 -23.45 18.08
CA THR A 597 -6.55 -23.47 16.71
C THR A 597 -7.64 -22.42 16.55
N GLN A 598 -7.53 -21.58 15.52
CA GLN A 598 -8.54 -20.57 15.20
C GLN A 598 -9.53 -21.11 14.17
N LYS A 599 -10.83 -20.96 14.45
CA LYS A 599 -11.92 -21.25 13.52
C LYS A 599 -12.65 -19.96 13.16
N LEU A 600 -12.83 -19.71 11.87
CA LEU A 600 -13.60 -18.56 11.37
C LEU A 600 -14.95 -19.06 10.87
N LEU A 601 -16.03 -18.66 11.54
CA LEU A 601 -17.40 -19.05 11.19
C LEU A 601 -18.14 -17.89 10.52
N ASN A 602 -18.98 -18.20 9.53
CA ASN A 602 -19.84 -17.23 8.87
C ASN A 602 -21.27 -17.36 9.43
N VAL A 603 -21.73 -16.32 10.13
CA VAL A 603 -22.90 -16.42 11.00
C VAL A 603 -23.92 -15.32 10.75
N ALA A 604 -25.17 -15.70 10.54
CA ALA A 604 -26.32 -14.79 10.48
C ALA A 604 -27.07 -14.77 11.81
N TYR A 605 -27.61 -13.61 12.16
CA TYR A 605 -28.36 -13.39 13.38
C TYR A 605 -29.75 -12.85 13.07
N PHE A 606 -30.75 -13.22 13.88
CA PHE A 606 -32.03 -12.53 13.91
C PHE A 606 -32.18 -11.77 15.22
N ILE A 607 -32.24 -10.44 15.14
CA ILE A 607 -32.37 -9.54 16.28
C ILE A 607 -33.79 -8.98 16.28
N SER A 608 -34.51 -9.18 17.38
CA SER A 608 -35.86 -8.65 17.55
C SER A 608 -35.86 -7.13 17.76
N SER A 609 -37.02 -6.49 17.57
CA SER A 609 -37.21 -5.06 17.89
C SER A 609 -36.99 -4.69 19.36
N THR A 610 -36.84 -5.66 20.26
CA THR A 610 -36.46 -5.44 21.67
C THR A 610 -34.94 -5.41 21.89
N GLY A 611 -34.16 -5.76 20.86
CA GLY A 611 -32.71 -5.95 20.90
C GLY A 611 -32.25 -7.36 21.26
N GLU A 612 -33.18 -8.27 21.60
CA GLU A 612 -32.87 -9.68 21.89
C GLU A 612 -32.54 -10.47 20.62
N ILE A 613 -31.50 -11.31 20.69
CA ILE A 613 -31.12 -12.24 19.63
C ILE A 613 -32.03 -13.48 19.71
N LEU A 614 -32.94 -13.64 18.76
CA LEU A 614 -33.87 -14.77 18.73
C LEU A 614 -33.27 -16.04 18.12
N HIS A 615 -32.33 -15.88 17.19
CA HIS A 615 -31.68 -17.01 16.54
C HIS A 615 -30.29 -16.65 16.01
N ARG A 616 -29.42 -17.66 15.98
CA ARG A 616 -28.05 -17.61 15.43
C ARG A 616 -27.90 -18.80 14.48
N TYR A 617 -27.57 -18.52 13.23
CA TYR A 617 -27.43 -19.50 12.17
C TYR A 617 -26.02 -19.47 11.58
N GLU A 618 -25.35 -20.62 11.54
CA GLU A 618 -24.02 -20.77 10.95
C GLU A 618 -24.14 -21.31 9.52
N LYS A 619 -23.36 -20.77 8.59
CA LYS A 619 -23.35 -21.22 7.19
C LYS A 619 -22.91 -22.68 7.10
N LYS A 620 -23.78 -23.52 6.51
CA LYS A 620 -23.55 -24.97 6.42
C LYS A 620 -22.94 -25.38 5.10
N ASN A 621 -23.41 -24.80 3.99
CA ASN A 621 -22.87 -25.05 2.67
C ASN A 621 -21.88 -23.95 2.30
N ILE A 622 -20.61 -24.18 2.62
CA ILE A 622 -19.52 -23.25 2.29
C ILE A 622 -19.27 -23.27 0.78
N TRP A 623 -19.27 -22.08 0.17
CA TRP A 623 -19.02 -21.90 -1.26
C TRP A 623 -17.60 -22.38 -1.58
N ILE A 624 -17.39 -22.96 -2.77
CA ILE A 624 -16.16 -23.71 -3.08
C ILE A 624 -14.88 -22.89 -2.81
N PRO A 625 -14.76 -21.63 -3.28
CA PRO A 625 -13.60 -20.77 -3.01
C PRO A 625 -13.47 -20.32 -1.54
N GLU A 626 -14.57 -20.33 -0.79
CA GLU A 626 -14.60 -19.90 0.62
C GLU A 626 -14.06 -20.98 1.57
N ARG A 627 -14.05 -22.26 1.14
CA ARG A 627 -13.68 -23.44 1.97
C ARG A 627 -12.25 -23.43 2.50
N GLU A 628 -11.35 -22.69 1.87
CA GLU A 628 -9.96 -22.54 2.34
C GLU A 628 -9.84 -21.58 3.52
N PHE A 629 -10.87 -20.76 3.77
CA PHE A 629 -10.78 -19.60 4.67
C PHE A 629 -11.83 -19.60 5.77
N VAL A 630 -13.03 -20.10 5.48
CA VAL A 630 -14.14 -20.19 6.44
C VAL A 630 -14.36 -21.64 6.81
N ASP A 631 -14.39 -21.88 8.11
CA ASP A 631 -14.66 -23.19 8.68
C ASP A 631 -16.14 -23.52 8.54
N ARG A 632 -16.42 -24.79 8.22
CA ARG A 632 -17.80 -25.27 8.13
C ARG A 632 -18.45 -25.20 9.52
N GLY A 633 -19.63 -24.58 9.60
CA GLY A 633 -20.44 -24.51 10.80
C GLY A 633 -21.11 -25.85 11.17
N ASP A 634 -21.99 -25.80 12.16
CA ASP A 634 -22.77 -26.95 12.63
C ASP A 634 -23.52 -27.70 11.50
N THR A 635 -23.39 -29.03 11.49
CA THR A 635 -24.02 -29.94 10.52
C THR A 635 -25.40 -30.45 10.97
N GLY A 636 -25.97 -29.90 12.06
CA GLY A 636 -27.33 -30.20 12.49
C GLY A 636 -28.41 -29.86 11.45
N ARG A 637 -29.67 -30.18 11.73
CA ARG A 637 -30.82 -29.79 10.87
C ARG A 637 -30.99 -28.27 10.84
N HIS A 638 -31.56 -27.73 9.76
CA HIS A 638 -31.97 -26.32 9.73
C HIS A 638 -33.14 -26.11 10.70
N ILE A 639 -33.19 -24.97 11.39
CA ILE A 639 -34.18 -24.73 12.46
C ILE A 639 -35.02 -23.51 12.12
N ALA A 640 -36.34 -23.66 12.12
CA ALA A 640 -37.28 -22.54 12.02
C ALA A 640 -37.68 -22.06 13.42
N PHE A 641 -37.68 -20.75 13.65
CA PHE A 641 -37.90 -20.13 14.95
C PHE A 641 -39.03 -19.10 14.91
N ASN A 642 -39.66 -18.86 16.07
CA ASN A 642 -40.76 -17.90 16.17
C ASN A 642 -40.22 -16.47 16.29
N THR A 643 -40.85 -15.55 15.56
CA THR A 643 -40.57 -14.11 15.64
C THR A 643 -41.90 -13.34 15.75
N PRO A 644 -41.88 -12.05 16.11
CA PRO A 644 -43.08 -11.21 16.05
C PRO A 644 -43.75 -11.14 14.66
N LEU A 645 -43.01 -11.47 13.59
CA LEU A 645 -43.48 -11.46 12.21
C LEU A 645 -43.98 -12.84 11.73
N GLY A 646 -44.01 -13.84 12.62
CA GLY A 646 -44.32 -15.23 12.30
C GLY A 646 -43.08 -16.13 12.37
N LYS A 647 -43.22 -17.37 11.92
CA LYS A 647 -42.14 -18.37 11.98
C LYS A 647 -41.19 -18.18 10.80
N VAL A 648 -39.90 -17.98 11.10
CA VAL A 648 -38.86 -17.59 10.15
C VAL A 648 -37.75 -18.65 10.11
N GLY A 649 -37.11 -18.81 8.95
CA GLY A 649 -35.84 -19.53 8.81
C GLY A 649 -34.73 -18.62 8.28
N LEU A 650 -33.48 -18.91 8.67
CA LEU A 650 -32.28 -18.26 8.13
C LEU A 650 -31.48 -19.27 7.29
N LEU A 651 -30.99 -18.82 6.15
CA LEU A 651 -30.02 -19.50 5.30
C LEU A 651 -28.97 -18.48 4.85
N ILE A 652 -27.80 -18.93 4.38
CA ILE A 652 -26.74 -18.01 3.92
C ILE A 652 -26.26 -18.42 2.52
N CYS A 653 -26.35 -17.47 1.58
CA CYS A 653 -25.78 -17.53 0.23
C CYS A 653 -25.99 -18.89 -0.47
N TRP A 654 -24.93 -19.69 -0.59
CA TRP A 654 -24.91 -20.95 -1.31
C TRP A 654 -25.95 -21.98 -0.82
N ASP A 655 -26.46 -21.83 0.41
CA ASP A 655 -27.63 -22.57 0.90
C ASP A 655 -28.87 -22.41 -0.01
N LEU A 656 -29.00 -21.28 -0.74
CA LEU A 656 -30.06 -21.02 -1.72
C LEU A 656 -30.17 -22.12 -2.79
N ALA A 657 -29.02 -22.68 -3.18
CA ALA A 657 -28.95 -23.68 -4.24
C ALA A 657 -29.60 -25.02 -3.86
N PHE A 658 -29.80 -25.29 -2.58
CA PHE A 658 -30.27 -26.58 -2.07
C PHE A 658 -31.76 -26.51 -1.66
N PRO A 659 -32.68 -27.10 -2.45
CA PRO A 659 -34.11 -27.13 -2.10
C PRO A 659 -34.36 -27.73 -0.71
N GLU A 660 -33.54 -28.71 -0.32
CA GLU A 660 -33.65 -29.47 0.93
C GLU A 660 -33.62 -28.54 2.16
N ALA A 661 -32.78 -27.51 2.12
CA ALA A 661 -32.65 -26.55 3.21
C ALA A 661 -33.96 -25.78 3.45
N PHE A 662 -34.68 -25.44 2.38
CA PHE A 662 -36.00 -24.80 2.47
C PHE A 662 -37.05 -25.79 2.96
N ARG A 663 -37.01 -27.04 2.48
CA ARG A 663 -37.96 -28.08 2.90
C ARG A 663 -37.89 -28.32 4.40
N GLU A 664 -36.70 -28.44 4.98
CA GLU A 664 -36.55 -28.61 6.43
C GLU A 664 -37.18 -27.46 7.22
N LEU A 665 -36.97 -26.21 6.79
CA LEU A 665 -37.53 -25.03 7.45
C LEU A 665 -39.06 -24.94 7.32
N VAL A 666 -39.59 -25.23 6.13
CA VAL A 666 -41.01 -25.14 5.79
C VAL A 666 -41.82 -26.25 6.44
N MET A 667 -41.26 -27.47 6.55
CA MET A 667 -41.86 -28.56 7.33
C MET A 667 -41.99 -28.22 8.81
N GLN A 668 -41.08 -27.38 9.33
CA GLN A 668 -41.20 -26.85 10.69
C GLN A 668 -42.19 -25.67 10.78
N GLY A 669 -42.81 -25.26 9.68
CA GLY A 669 -43.80 -24.19 9.64
C GLY A 669 -43.23 -22.81 9.32
N ALA A 670 -41.98 -22.70 8.83
CA ALA A 670 -41.46 -21.39 8.40
C ALA A 670 -42.33 -20.80 7.30
N ARG A 671 -42.80 -19.55 7.49
CA ARG A 671 -43.55 -18.79 6.49
C ARG A 671 -42.67 -17.83 5.70
N MET A 672 -41.51 -17.47 6.25
CA MET A 672 -40.51 -16.64 5.61
C MET A 672 -39.12 -17.25 5.77
N VAL A 673 -38.32 -17.24 4.70
CA VAL A 673 -36.91 -17.64 4.72
C VAL A 673 -36.06 -16.47 4.26
N ILE A 674 -35.11 -16.06 5.10
CA ILE A 674 -34.22 -14.92 4.83
C ILE A 674 -32.85 -15.46 4.46
N VAL A 675 -32.29 -14.92 3.38
CA VAL A 675 -31.03 -15.36 2.77
C VAL A 675 -30.12 -14.15 2.52
N PRO A 676 -29.29 -13.75 3.50
CA PRO A 676 -28.17 -12.86 3.25
C PRO A 676 -27.14 -13.56 2.35
N ALA A 677 -26.58 -12.82 1.40
CA ALA A 677 -25.67 -13.36 0.41
C ALA A 677 -24.55 -12.40 0.00
N TYR A 678 -23.44 -12.99 -0.40
CA TYR A 678 -22.33 -12.38 -1.11
C TYR A 678 -22.12 -13.19 -2.39
N TRP A 679 -22.83 -12.80 -3.45
CA TRP A 679 -22.87 -13.51 -4.71
C TRP A 679 -22.46 -12.59 -5.86
N LYS A 680 -21.41 -12.97 -6.59
CA LYS A 680 -20.85 -12.24 -7.73
C LYS A 680 -21.13 -12.96 -9.04
N LEU A 681 -21.12 -12.23 -10.14
CA LEU A 681 -21.20 -12.81 -11.48
C LEU A 681 -20.00 -13.71 -11.79
N SER A 682 -18.84 -13.39 -11.20
CA SER A 682 -17.61 -14.16 -11.37
C SER A 682 -17.63 -15.55 -10.71
N ASP A 683 -18.62 -15.85 -9.87
CA ASP A 683 -18.74 -17.16 -9.20
C ASP A 683 -18.98 -18.32 -10.19
N ALA A 684 -19.51 -18.02 -11.38
CA ALA A 684 -19.61 -18.94 -12.51
C ALA A 684 -18.23 -19.46 -13.01
N GLY A 685 -17.14 -18.81 -12.60
CA GLY A 685 -15.78 -19.07 -13.08
C GLY A 685 -15.63 -18.79 -14.58
N ALA A 686 -14.44 -19.06 -15.13
CA ALA A 686 -14.16 -18.82 -16.54
C ALA A 686 -15.08 -19.62 -17.48
N ALA A 687 -15.49 -20.82 -17.07
CA ALA A 687 -16.34 -21.70 -17.87
C ALA A 687 -17.77 -21.19 -17.99
N GLY A 688 -18.40 -20.76 -16.88
CA GLY A 688 -19.75 -20.22 -16.90
C GLY A 688 -19.79 -18.82 -17.52
N MET A 689 -18.83 -17.95 -17.18
CA MET A 689 -18.70 -16.61 -17.77
C MET A 689 -18.49 -16.66 -19.29
N GLY A 690 -17.71 -17.65 -19.78
CA GLY A 690 -17.50 -17.84 -21.22
C GLY A 690 -18.75 -18.29 -21.99
N ARG A 691 -19.76 -18.87 -21.32
CA ARG A 691 -21.03 -19.28 -21.93
C ARG A 691 -22.12 -18.23 -21.78
N ASN A 692 -22.28 -17.69 -20.59
CA ASN A 692 -23.21 -16.62 -20.27
C ASN A 692 -22.62 -15.78 -19.12
N PRO A 693 -22.16 -14.54 -19.40
CA PRO A 693 -21.62 -13.63 -18.38
C PRO A 693 -22.60 -13.27 -17.26
N GLU A 694 -23.90 -13.46 -17.46
CA GLU A 694 -24.95 -13.22 -16.47
C GLU A 694 -25.55 -14.52 -15.92
N SER A 695 -24.89 -15.67 -16.11
CA SER A 695 -25.38 -16.99 -15.67
C SER A 695 -25.72 -17.05 -14.18
N GLU A 696 -24.87 -16.51 -13.31
CA GLU A 696 -25.15 -16.44 -11.86
C GLU A 696 -26.37 -15.57 -11.54
N LYS A 697 -26.54 -14.45 -12.25
CA LYS A 697 -27.73 -13.60 -12.11
C LYS A 697 -28.99 -14.35 -12.53
N VAL A 698 -28.95 -15.08 -13.64
CA VAL A 698 -30.06 -15.92 -14.11
C VAL A 698 -30.39 -16.99 -13.07
N PHE A 699 -29.38 -17.64 -12.50
CA PHE A 699 -29.56 -18.64 -11.46
C PHE A 699 -30.23 -18.05 -10.22
N VAL A 700 -29.72 -16.94 -9.68
CA VAL A 700 -30.27 -16.30 -8.47
C VAL A 700 -31.71 -15.84 -8.69
N ASP A 701 -31.99 -15.15 -9.80
CA ASP A 701 -33.34 -14.65 -10.11
C ASP A 701 -34.35 -15.82 -10.24
N ALA A 702 -33.93 -16.93 -10.86
CA ALA A 702 -34.78 -18.13 -10.94
C ALA A 702 -34.93 -18.85 -9.59
N ALA A 703 -33.84 -19.03 -8.85
CA ALA A 703 -33.82 -19.79 -7.61
C ALA A 703 -34.69 -19.12 -6.54
N VAL A 704 -34.59 -17.80 -6.35
CA VAL A 704 -35.37 -17.09 -5.31
C VAL A 704 -36.87 -17.24 -5.57
N VAL A 705 -37.31 -17.06 -6.81
CA VAL A 705 -38.73 -17.22 -7.18
C VAL A 705 -39.18 -18.67 -7.04
N ASN A 706 -38.41 -19.62 -7.58
CA ASN A 706 -38.75 -21.03 -7.49
C ASN A 706 -38.87 -21.50 -6.04
N ARG A 707 -37.96 -21.08 -5.15
CA ARG A 707 -38.01 -21.45 -3.73
C ARG A 707 -39.28 -20.93 -3.04
N ALA A 708 -39.78 -19.76 -3.42
CA ALA A 708 -41.02 -19.21 -2.89
C ALA A 708 -42.24 -20.05 -3.33
N PHE A 709 -42.33 -20.39 -4.62
CA PHE A 709 -43.41 -21.21 -5.17
C PHE A 709 -43.38 -22.64 -4.64
N GLU A 710 -42.22 -23.29 -4.72
CA GLU A 710 -42.03 -24.68 -4.34
C GLU A 710 -42.38 -24.92 -2.88
N ASN A 711 -42.23 -23.93 -1.99
CA ASN A 711 -42.37 -24.09 -0.54
C ASN A 711 -43.50 -23.27 0.07
N THR A 712 -44.34 -22.61 -0.75
CA THR A 712 -45.44 -21.75 -0.30
C THR A 712 -45.02 -20.83 0.86
N CYS A 713 -43.90 -20.12 0.65
CA CYS A 713 -43.29 -19.24 1.66
C CYS A 713 -42.71 -17.99 1.00
N ALA A 714 -42.55 -16.93 1.79
CA ALA A 714 -41.83 -15.74 1.35
C ALA A 714 -40.32 -15.99 1.39
N VAL A 715 -39.61 -15.66 0.31
CA VAL A 715 -38.14 -15.74 0.26
C VAL A 715 -37.58 -14.34 0.14
N VAL A 716 -36.78 -13.93 1.12
CA VAL A 716 -36.13 -12.62 1.14
C VAL A 716 -34.64 -12.80 0.94
N PHE A 717 -34.16 -12.45 -0.26
CA PHE A 717 -32.76 -12.56 -0.64
C PHE A 717 -32.11 -11.18 -0.63
N CYS A 718 -31.06 -11.00 0.17
CA CYS A 718 -30.33 -9.74 0.29
C CYS A 718 -28.86 -9.97 -0.07
N ASN A 719 -28.43 -9.45 -1.22
CA ASN A 719 -27.11 -9.64 -1.75
C ASN A 719 -26.27 -8.35 -1.71
N VAL A 720 -24.96 -8.53 -1.77
CA VAL A 720 -24.00 -7.43 -1.85
C VAL A 720 -24.20 -6.62 -3.15
N GLY A 721 -24.11 -5.29 -3.02
CA GLY A 721 -24.11 -4.34 -4.13
C GLY A 721 -22.77 -3.59 -4.21
N GLY A 722 -22.35 -3.23 -5.42
CA GLY A 722 -21.09 -2.55 -5.70
C GLY A 722 -20.90 -2.26 -7.19
N ALA A 723 -19.70 -1.86 -7.58
CA ALA A 723 -19.40 -1.49 -8.97
C ALA A 723 -19.53 -2.71 -9.92
N ARG A 724 -20.29 -2.58 -11.01
CA ARG A 724 -20.48 -3.67 -12.00
C ARG A 724 -19.17 -4.24 -12.54
N GLN A 725 -18.13 -3.40 -12.63
CA GLN A 725 -16.79 -3.75 -13.12
C GLN A 725 -16.07 -4.75 -12.21
N GLU A 726 -16.42 -4.80 -10.93
CA GLU A 726 -15.87 -5.73 -9.93
C GLU A 726 -16.67 -7.03 -9.83
N GLY A 727 -17.64 -7.22 -10.75
CA GLY A 727 -18.41 -8.45 -10.87
C GLY A 727 -19.56 -8.60 -9.87
N PHE A 728 -19.95 -7.55 -9.15
CA PHE A 728 -21.12 -7.59 -8.26
C PHE A 728 -22.40 -7.89 -9.05
N ALA A 729 -23.18 -8.88 -8.57
CA ALA A 729 -24.40 -9.32 -9.26
C ALA A 729 -25.63 -8.47 -8.90
N GLY A 730 -25.68 -7.90 -7.69
CA GLY A 730 -26.90 -7.31 -7.15
C GLY A 730 -27.97 -8.38 -6.93
N CYS A 731 -29.19 -8.16 -7.44
CA CYS A 731 -30.32 -9.11 -7.39
C CYS A 731 -30.96 -9.31 -6.00
N SER A 732 -30.73 -8.39 -5.06
CA SER A 732 -31.51 -8.33 -3.81
C SER A 732 -32.99 -8.22 -4.14
N GLN A 733 -33.79 -9.17 -3.67
CA GLN A 733 -35.20 -9.27 -4.02
C GLN A 733 -36.03 -10.05 -3.01
N VAL A 734 -37.34 -9.80 -3.03
CA VAL A 734 -38.34 -10.53 -2.27
C VAL A 734 -39.26 -11.26 -3.24
N ALA A 735 -39.46 -12.55 -3.01
CA ALA A 735 -40.41 -13.35 -3.78
C ALA A 735 -41.45 -14.02 -2.89
N VAL A 736 -42.68 -14.15 -3.42
CA VAL A 736 -43.81 -14.83 -2.79
C VAL A 736 -44.49 -15.75 -3.81
N PRO A 737 -45.21 -16.80 -3.37
CA PRO A 737 -46.02 -17.60 -4.28
C PRO A 737 -47.06 -16.76 -5.03
N PHE A 738 -47.52 -17.24 -6.19
CA PHE A 738 -48.39 -16.57 -7.16
C PHE A 738 -47.79 -15.33 -7.87
N LEU A 739 -47.14 -14.43 -7.13
CA LEU A 739 -46.69 -13.14 -7.66
C LEU A 739 -45.24 -13.18 -8.16
N GLY A 740 -44.43 -14.14 -7.70
CA GLY A 740 -43.01 -14.16 -7.98
C GLY A 740 -42.31 -13.00 -7.27
N CYS A 741 -41.44 -12.28 -7.98
CA CYS A 741 -40.68 -11.16 -7.41
C CYS A 741 -41.60 -9.95 -7.20
N VAL A 742 -41.81 -9.55 -5.95
CA VAL A 742 -42.66 -8.42 -5.55
C VAL A 742 -41.87 -7.14 -5.30
N GLY A 743 -40.54 -7.23 -5.20
CA GLY A 743 -39.67 -6.07 -5.11
C GLY A 743 -38.21 -6.44 -5.23
N ARG A 744 -37.43 -5.57 -5.89
CA ARG A 744 -35.98 -5.75 -6.07
C ARG A 744 -35.22 -4.43 -5.97
N VAL A 745 -33.94 -4.52 -5.65
CA VAL A 745 -32.97 -3.45 -5.91
C VAL A 745 -32.54 -3.57 -7.37
N GLU A 746 -32.66 -2.47 -8.12
CA GLU A 746 -32.29 -2.44 -9.54
C GLU A 746 -30.79 -2.27 -9.72
N GLY A 747 -30.22 -3.03 -10.66
CA GLY A 747 -28.80 -2.99 -10.96
C GLY A 747 -27.89 -3.65 -9.90
N PRO A 748 -26.57 -3.63 -10.14
CA PRO A 748 -25.58 -4.19 -9.22
C PRO A 748 -25.10 -3.20 -8.16
N GLU A 749 -25.46 -1.93 -8.27
CA GLU A 749 -24.98 -0.86 -7.38
C GLU A 749 -25.53 -1.00 -5.95
N GLU A 750 -24.85 -0.36 -5.00
CA GLU A 750 -25.31 -0.32 -3.61
C GLU A 750 -26.64 0.45 -3.51
N GLY A 751 -27.61 -0.15 -2.84
CA GLY A 751 -28.92 0.47 -2.64
C GLY A 751 -29.80 -0.28 -1.65
N MET A 752 -30.93 0.34 -1.32
CA MET A 752 -31.94 -0.22 -0.43
C MET A 752 -33.32 -0.12 -1.09
N LYS A 753 -34.15 -1.15 -0.88
CA LYS A 753 -35.55 -1.15 -1.31
C LYS A 753 -36.44 -1.59 -0.14
N ILE A 754 -37.48 -0.83 0.14
CA ILE A 754 -38.56 -1.22 1.04
C ILE A 754 -39.63 -1.93 0.21
N VAL A 755 -40.06 -3.10 0.67
CA VAL A 755 -41.06 -3.94 0.00
C VAL A 755 -42.15 -4.28 1.01
N GLU A 756 -43.39 -3.95 0.67
CA GLU A 756 -44.56 -4.39 1.42
C GLU A 756 -44.93 -5.80 0.95
N VAL A 757 -45.07 -6.72 1.91
CA VAL A 757 -45.33 -8.14 1.63
C VAL A 757 -46.62 -8.53 2.30
N ASP A 758 -47.66 -8.80 1.50
CA ASP A 758 -48.89 -9.37 2.00
C ASP A 758 -48.71 -10.86 2.31
N MET A 759 -48.72 -11.18 3.61
CA MET A 759 -48.55 -12.54 4.09
C MET A 759 -49.80 -13.42 3.85
N GLY A 760 -50.97 -12.82 3.56
CA GLY A 760 -52.20 -13.55 3.23
C GLY A 760 -52.08 -14.38 1.95
N VAL A 761 -51.27 -13.92 0.99
CA VAL A 761 -50.96 -14.64 -0.26
C VAL A 761 -50.40 -16.04 0.00
N LEU A 762 -49.68 -16.23 1.12
CA LEU A 762 -49.11 -17.53 1.48
C LEU A 762 -50.21 -18.51 1.92
N ASP A 763 -51.24 -18.02 2.61
CA ASP A 763 -52.37 -18.84 3.06
C ASP A 763 -53.27 -19.23 1.89
N GLU A 764 -53.50 -18.30 0.94
CA GLU A 764 -54.18 -18.59 -0.32
C GLU A 764 -53.41 -19.61 -1.16
N ALA A 765 -52.09 -19.43 -1.29
CA ALA A 765 -51.22 -20.36 -2.01
C ALA A 765 -51.21 -21.74 -1.39
N GLU A 766 -51.15 -21.84 -0.06
CA GLU A 766 -51.23 -23.13 0.63
C GLU A 766 -52.62 -23.77 0.50
N GLY A 767 -53.71 -22.99 0.52
CA GLY A 767 -55.06 -23.51 0.30
C GLY A 767 -55.28 -24.13 -1.10
N VAL A 768 -54.59 -23.59 -2.10
CA VAL A 768 -54.65 -24.06 -3.50
C VAL A 768 -53.64 -25.18 -3.77
N TYR A 769 -52.37 -24.95 -3.48
CA TYR A 769 -51.29 -25.87 -3.83
C TYR A 769 -51.08 -26.98 -2.81
N ARG A 770 -51.40 -26.74 -1.52
CA ARG A 770 -51.35 -27.72 -0.42
C ARG A 770 -50.00 -28.44 -0.30
N VAL A 771 -48.92 -27.73 -0.62
CA VAL A 771 -47.56 -28.28 -0.65
C VAL A 771 -47.17 -28.84 0.71
N ARG A 772 -47.49 -28.13 1.80
CA ARG A 772 -47.13 -28.55 3.16
C ARG A 772 -47.99 -29.72 3.62
N GLU A 773 -49.24 -29.79 3.17
CA GLU A 773 -50.11 -30.95 3.38
C GLU A 773 -49.49 -32.19 2.73
N ASP A 774 -49.06 -32.10 1.46
CA ASP A 774 -48.42 -33.20 0.74
C ASP A 774 -47.09 -33.64 1.38
N LEU A 775 -46.24 -32.68 1.80
CA LEU A 775 -45.00 -32.96 2.52
C LEU A 775 -45.23 -33.67 3.87
N ALA A 776 -46.40 -33.47 4.48
CA ALA A 776 -46.74 -34.03 5.78
C ALA A 776 -47.33 -35.45 5.71
N ARG A 777 -47.63 -35.96 4.51
CA ARG A 777 -48.22 -37.29 4.33
C ARG A 777 -47.24 -38.41 4.67
N GLU A 778 -47.74 -39.49 5.26
CA GLU A 778 -46.93 -40.67 5.61
C GLU A 778 -46.37 -41.40 4.38
N ASP A 779 -47.04 -41.29 3.23
CA ASP A 779 -46.63 -41.88 1.95
C ASP A 779 -45.72 -40.97 1.11
N TRP A 780 -45.22 -39.85 1.67
CA TRP A 780 -44.33 -38.93 0.94
C TRP A 780 -43.02 -39.62 0.51
N HIS A 781 -42.83 -39.75 -0.81
CA HIS A 781 -41.81 -40.62 -1.39
C HIS A 781 -40.37 -40.06 -1.35
N TYR A 782 -40.17 -38.77 -1.06
CA TYR A 782 -38.85 -38.12 -1.14
C TYR A 782 -38.07 -38.06 0.18
N GLY A 783 -38.57 -38.70 1.25
CA GLY A 783 -37.71 -39.14 2.37
C GLY A 783 -37.24 -38.08 3.37
N TYR A 784 -37.91 -36.92 3.50
CA TYR A 784 -37.67 -36.02 4.63
C TYR A 784 -38.48 -36.51 5.84
N CYS A 785 -37.94 -37.45 6.62
CA CYS A 785 -38.62 -37.94 7.82
C CYS A 785 -38.66 -36.85 8.91
N ARG A 786 -39.85 -36.63 9.49
CA ARG A 786 -40.12 -35.67 10.59
C ARG A 786 -39.03 -35.66 11.66
#